data_AF-A0AAV9GG08-F1
#
_entry.id   AF-A0AAV9GG08-F1
#
_cell.length_a   1.000
_cell.length_b   1.000
_cell.length_c   1.000
_cell.angle_alpha   90.00
_cell.angle_beta   90.00
_cell.angle_gamma   90.00
#
_symmetry.space_group_name_H-M   'P 1'
#
loop_
_entity.id
_entity.type
_entity.pdbx_description
1 polymer ?
#
loop_
_entity_poly.entity_id
_entity_poly.type
_entity_poly.pdbx_seq_one_letter_code
_entity_poly.pdbx_strand_id
1 'polypeptide(L)'
;MREKKILRKVDRHLVPLIMMLYCFSFLDRVNIGNARLYGLEEDLNLTDGQFQMAVSILFVTYVAFEIPSNLVLKKFTPRNWISFLAVSWGIIAMCQGFVQNFGELVALRLLLGAFEAGLFPGLTVYLTFFYTKRELALRIGYLFVPAAVAGAFGGLVAFGIGHMDGVAGYRSWRWVLIIEGIPTVLVGVVVYLFLPNDPSSARWLSDEERETMVQRRERDYGCTESAQVLRKEDVKLAFRDWKAWTFGLGQFGAGIMLYGYSTFLPTIIQGVGPSWTPEQVQLLTVPCYFTGAATYMVVAAVSDRLQKRGLMCVIFGLVCVSGYAVLLSPSPPGVQYFGCFLVATGLYVAVGLPIAWLPSNCPRYGKRTTAIGIQVTLANLAGIVSPFIYPTDETPRYVKGNAISLAMVAMSTMVFGFMWFWFARENKRRAAGETMLPKHEGLSDEELAELGDETQLPTMGIKQLFSIIKDEAPEAIKEGEIKNQFGRKVAIDASMSIYSFLIAVRSDGQQLMNESGDTTSHLMGMFYRTLRMVDNGIKPLYVFDGAPPKLKSGELAKRFQRKQEAQEGLEEAKETGTAEDIEKFSRRTVRVTREHNADCQRLLKLMGIPYIVAPTEAEAQCAVLARAGKVYAAASEDMDTLCFNTPILLRHLTFSEQRKEPIQEIHVDKVLEGLGMEREQFVDLCILLGCDYLDPIPKVGPSTALKLIRDHGSLEKVVEWMKTDPKAKERYTIPEDWPFEDARDLFFNPDVRKADDPLCDFKWENPDTEGLVQFLVHEKGFSEDRVRSGATRLEKNMKSSQQARIEGFFKVLPKTEEEKKAHKRKLEEQNEAKKKRLKEEKKEKAKAKAKPRGTA
;
A
#
# COMPACT_ATOMS: atom_id res chain seq x y z
N MET A 1 -12.80 -15.91 6.39
CA MET A 1 -13.85 -16.68 5.64
C MET A 1 -14.86 -15.74 4.98
N ARG A 2 -15.37 -14.73 5.70
CA ARG A 2 -16.33 -13.73 5.19
C ARG A 2 -15.82 -12.94 3.97
N GLU A 3 -14.61 -12.37 4.04
CA GLU A 3 -14.01 -11.62 2.92
C GLU A 3 -13.87 -12.45 1.63
N LYS A 4 -13.50 -13.74 1.74
CA LYS A 4 -13.41 -14.64 0.58
C LYS A 4 -14.77 -14.88 -0.08
N LYS A 5 -15.87 -14.88 0.68
CA LYS A 5 -17.22 -14.99 0.13
C LYS A 5 -17.60 -13.70 -0.63
N ILE A 6 -17.28 -12.53 -0.05
CA ILE A 6 -17.50 -11.23 -0.70
C ILE A 6 -16.71 -11.15 -2.01
N LEU A 7 -15.43 -11.51 -2.00
CA LEU A 7 -14.61 -11.54 -3.22
C LEU A 7 -15.17 -12.46 -4.31
N ARG A 8 -15.63 -13.67 -3.95
CA ARG A 8 -16.28 -14.55 -4.95
C ARG A 8 -17.56 -13.95 -5.51
N LYS A 9 -18.29 -13.19 -4.69
CA LYS A 9 -19.49 -12.46 -5.12
C LYS A 9 -19.11 -11.34 -6.09
N VAL A 10 -18.06 -10.58 -5.80
CA VAL A 10 -17.49 -9.55 -6.68
C VAL A 10 -17.00 -10.16 -7.99
N ASP A 11 -16.21 -11.23 -7.92
CA ASP A 11 -15.68 -11.94 -9.08
C ASP A 11 -16.84 -12.40 -10.00
N ARG A 12 -17.91 -12.98 -9.43
CA ARG A 12 -19.06 -13.48 -10.21
C ARG A 12 -19.79 -12.39 -11.01
N HIS A 13 -19.83 -11.16 -10.51
CA HIS A 13 -20.56 -10.07 -11.18
C HIS A 13 -19.65 -9.25 -12.10
N LEU A 14 -18.40 -9.00 -11.71
CA LEU A 14 -17.49 -8.16 -12.49
C LEU A 14 -16.74 -8.93 -13.58
N VAL A 15 -16.22 -10.11 -13.27
CA VAL A 15 -15.29 -10.83 -14.15
C VAL A 15 -15.93 -11.20 -15.50
N PRO A 16 -17.18 -11.73 -15.56
CA PRO A 16 -17.79 -12.04 -16.86
C PRO A 16 -17.96 -10.82 -17.76
N LEU A 17 -18.31 -9.65 -17.21
CA LEU A 17 -18.54 -8.43 -17.97
C LEU A 17 -17.24 -7.89 -18.57
N ILE A 18 -16.18 -7.79 -17.75
CA ILE A 18 -14.87 -7.30 -18.22
C ILE A 18 -14.22 -8.30 -19.20
N MET A 19 -14.45 -9.61 -19.00
CA MET A 19 -13.97 -10.64 -19.90
C MET A 19 -14.66 -10.57 -21.26
N MET A 20 -15.99 -10.40 -21.29
CA MET A 20 -16.72 -10.20 -22.54
C MET A 20 -16.25 -8.96 -23.28
N LEU A 21 -16.18 -7.80 -22.60
CA LEU A 21 -15.71 -6.55 -23.21
C LEU A 21 -14.36 -6.72 -23.89
N TYR A 22 -13.41 -7.33 -23.20
CA TYR A 22 -12.06 -7.50 -23.74
C TYR A 22 -11.98 -8.61 -24.81
N CYS A 23 -12.81 -9.65 -24.72
CA CYS A 23 -12.96 -10.66 -25.77
C CYS A 23 -13.33 -10.00 -27.11
N PHE A 24 -14.37 -9.17 -27.10
CA PHE A 24 -14.87 -8.51 -28.30
C PHE A 24 -13.91 -7.46 -28.85
N SER A 25 -13.25 -6.68 -27.98
CA SER A 25 -12.17 -5.78 -28.42
C SER A 25 -11.02 -6.55 -29.11
N PHE A 26 -10.63 -7.72 -28.57
CA PHE A 26 -9.58 -8.52 -29.21
C PHE A 26 -10.05 -9.13 -30.53
N LEU A 27 -11.30 -9.59 -30.63
CA LEU A 27 -11.89 -10.05 -31.89
C LEU A 27 -11.84 -8.92 -32.94
N ASP A 28 -12.38 -7.74 -32.62
CA ASP A 28 -12.40 -6.58 -33.54
C ASP A 28 -11.01 -6.25 -34.12
N ARG A 29 -9.96 -6.40 -33.31
CA ARG A 29 -8.56 -6.18 -33.75
C ARG A 29 -8.08 -7.23 -34.76
N VAL A 30 -8.45 -8.49 -34.58
CA VAL A 30 -8.06 -9.61 -35.47
C VAL A 30 -8.91 -9.63 -36.75
N ASN A 31 -10.14 -9.11 -36.70
CA ASN A 31 -11.12 -9.22 -37.79
C ASN A 31 -10.66 -8.65 -39.13
N ILE A 32 -9.81 -7.61 -39.16
CA ILE A 32 -9.27 -7.13 -40.45
C ILE A 32 -8.32 -8.11 -41.13
N GLY A 33 -7.60 -8.92 -40.34
CA GLY A 33 -6.77 -9.99 -40.88
C GLY A 33 -7.65 -11.05 -41.57
N ASN A 34 -8.78 -11.39 -40.95
CA ASN A 34 -9.78 -12.28 -41.54
C ASN A 34 -10.45 -11.65 -42.76
N ALA A 35 -10.81 -10.38 -42.71
CA ALA A 35 -11.43 -9.65 -43.81
C ALA A 35 -10.54 -9.63 -45.07
N ARG A 36 -9.21 -9.56 -44.90
CA ARG A 36 -8.24 -9.71 -46.00
C ARG A 36 -8.43 -11.02 -46.78
N LEU A 37 -8.65 -12.14 -46.09
CA LEU A 37 -8.85 -13.46 -46.70
C LEU A 37 -10.15 -13.55 -47.51
N TYR A 38 -11.13 -12.69 -47.23
CA TYR A 38 -12.43 -12.65 -47.91
C TYR A 38 -12.51 -11.52 -48.96
N GLY A 39 -11.37 -11.12 -49.53
CA GLY A 39 -11.31 -10.25 -50.70
C GLY A 39 -11.42 -8.75 -50.43
N LEU A 40 -11.08 -8.28 -49.21
CA LEU A 40 -11.05 -6.86 -48.85
C LEU A 40 -10.06 -6.05 -49.70
N GLU A 41 -8.89 -6.60 -50.02
CA GLU A 41 -7.87 -5.90 -50.83
C GLU A 41 -8.32 -5.69 -52.27
N GLU A 42 -8.94 -6.72 -52.85
CA GLU A 42 -9.50 -6.67 -54.20
C GLU A 42 -10.68 -5.70 -54.30
N ASP A 43 -11.60 -5.71 -53.32
CA ASP A 43 -12.81 -4.87 -53.34
C ASP A 43 -12.48 -3.37 -53.18
N LEU A 44 -11.43 -3.05 -52.43
CA LEU A 44 -10.99 -1.68 -52.15
C LEU A 44 -9.80 -1.23 -53.00
N ASN A 45 -9.31 -2.09 -53.90
CA ASN A 45 -8.09 -1.88 -54.71
C ASN A 45 -6.87 -1.45 -53.87
N LEU A 46 -6.63 -2.15 -52.75
CA LEU A 46 -5.52 -1.86 -51.85
C LEU A 46 -4.21 -2.48 -52.35
N THR A 47 -3.13 -1.72 -52.26
CA THR A 47 -1.78 -2.27 -52.33
C THR A 47 -1.38 -2.91 -51.00
N ASP A 48 -0.45 -3.86 -51.02
CA ASP A 48 0.09 -4.50 -49.80
C ASP A 48 0.56 -3.48 -48.75
N GLY A 49 1.25 -2.43 -49.20
CA GLY A 49 1.72 -1.35 -48.33
C GLY A 49 0.58 -0.54 -47.71
N GLN A 50 -0.50 -0.29 -48.46
CA GLN A 50 -1.69 0.39 -47.94
C GLN A 50 -2.43 -0.46 -46.91
N PHE A 51 -2.56 -1.77 -47.14
CA PHE A 51 -3.17 -2.67 -46.15
C PHE A 51 -2.37 -2.67 -44.83
N GLN A 52 -1.03 -2.83 -44.91
CA GLN A 52 -0.17 -2.77 -43.72
C GLN A 52 -0.27 -1.42 -42.99
N MET A 53 -0.40 -0.33 -43.74
CA MET A 53 -0.63 1.01 -43.17
C MET A 53 -1.99 1.09 -42.46
N ALA A 54 -3.06 0.56 -43.05
CA ALA A 54 -4.39 0.55 -42.44
C ALA A 54 -4.44 -0.28 -41.14
N VAL A 55 -3.66 -1.35 -41.05
CA VAL A 55 -3.50 -2.13 -39.80
C VAL A 55 -2.74 -1.31 -38.75
N SER A 56 -1.65 -0.65 -39.14
CA SER A 56 -0.73 0.02 -38.20
C SER A 56 -1.23 1.38 -37.70
N ILE A 57 -1.98 2.13 -38.52
CA ILE A 57 -2.38 3.51 -38.24
C ILE A 57 -3.32 3.65 -37.04
N LEU A 58 -4.08 2.59 -36.71
CA LEU A 58 -4.89 2.49 -35.49
C LEU A 58 -4.05 2.74 -34.23
N PHE A 59 -2.81 2.24 -34.18
CA PHE A 59 -1.98 2.37 -32.99
C PHE A 59 -1.51 3.81 -32.74
N VAL A 60 -1.53 4.68 -33.76
CA VAL A 60 -1.15 6.09 -33.62
C VAL A 60 -2.13 6.82 -32.69
N THR A 61 -3.43 6.73 -32.99
CA THR A 61 -4.48 7.33 -32.13
C THR A 61 -4.65 6.53 -30.84
N TYR A 62 -4.46 5.21 -30.87
CA TYR A 62 -4.47 4.39 -29.66
C TYR A 62 -3.47 4.92 -28.62
N VAL A 63 -2.19 5.04 -28.99
CA VAL A 63 -1.11 5.55 -28.15
C VAL A 63 -1.36 6.99 -27.68
N ALA A 64 -1.88 7.86 -28.56
CA ALA A 64 -2.13 9.26 -28.24
C ALA A 64 -3.27 9.46 -27.21
N PHE A 65 -4.35 8.68 -27.31
CA PHE A 65 -5.54 8.83 -26.47
C PHE A 65 -5.55 7.93 -25.23
N GLU A 66 -4.60 7.00 -25.11
CA GLU A 66 -4.52 6.05 -24.01
C GLU A 66 -4.45 6.76 -22.64
N ILE A 67 -3.40 7.57 -22.41
CA ILE A 67 -3.24 8.29 -21.13
C ILE A 67 -4.40 9.27 -20.88
N PRO A 68 -4.78 10.17 -21.82
CA PRO A 68 -5.90 11.09 -21.62
C PRO A 68 -7.22 10.40 -21.27
N SER A 69 -7.56 9.30 -21.97
CA SER A 69 -8.81 8.56 -21.74
C SER A 69 -8.87 7.94 -20.35
N ASN A 70 -7.75 7.45 -19.81
CA ASN A 70 -7.71 6.87 -18.47
C ASN A 70 -7.80 7.91 -17.36
N LEU A 71 -7.24 9.11 -17.56
CA LEU A 71 -7.31 10.18 -16.57
C LEU A 71 -8.74 10.65 -16.33
N VAL A 72 -9.61 10.60 -17.34
CA VAL A 72 -11.01 11.00 -17.23
C VAL A 72 -11.95 9.91 -16.71
N LEU A 73 -11.47 8.66 -16.54
CA LEU A 73 -12.27 7.50 -16.13
C LEU A 73 -13.07 7.74 -14.85
N LYS A 74 -12.42 8.26 -13.79
CA LYS A 74 -13.12 8.56 -12.52
C LYS A 74 -14.00 9.80 -12.61
N LYS A 75 -13.67 10.76 -13.49
CA LYS A 75 -14.44 11.98 -13.71
C LYS A 75 -15.80 11.68 -14.36
N PHE A 76 -15.81 10.86 -15.40
CA PHE A 76 -17.04 10.45 -16.09
C PHE A 76 -17.70 9.21 -15.50
N THR A 77 -17.10 8.64 -14.45
CA THR A 77 -17.45 7.36 -13.82
C THR A 77 -17.20 6.14 -14.74
N PRO A 78 -16.68 5.02 -14.22
CA PRO A 78 -16.35 3.85 -15.05
C PRO A 78 -17.52 3.30 -15.86
N ARG A 79 -18.72 3.27 -15.28
CA ARG A 79 -19.94 2.78 -15.92
C ARG A 79 -20.24 3.52 -17.22
N ASN A 80 -20.26 4.85 -17.17
CA ASN A 80 -20.60 5.67 -18.34
C ASN A 80 -19.44 5.71 -19.34
N TRP A 81 -18.20 5.84 -18.86
CA TRP A 81 -17.04 5.98 -19.73
C TRP A 81 -16.73 4.69 -20.50
N ILE A 82 -16.63 3.54 -19.82
CA ILE A 82 -16.32 2.26 -20.49
C ILE A 82 -17.44 1.86 -21.45
N SER A 83 -18.70 2.10 -21.08
CA SER A 83 -19.83 1.86 -21.98
C SER A 83 -19.82 2.78 -23.20
N PHE A 84 -19.55 4.08 -23.00
CA PHE A 84 -19.45 5.04 -24.11
C PHE A 84 -18.36 4.63 -25.10
N LEU A 85 -17.18 4.24 -24.61
CA LEU A 85 -16.12 3.69 -25.46
C LEU A 85 -16.65 2.46 -26.21
N ALA A 86 -17.29 1.51 -25.53
CA ALA A 86 -17.77 0.24 -26.09
C ALA A 86 -18.77 0.39 -27.21
N VAL A 87 -19.77 1.23 -26.99
CA VAL A 87 -20.78 1.52 -28.00
C VAL A 87 -20.15 2.27 -29.17
N SER A 88 -19.28 3.26 -28.90
CA SER A 88 -18.66 4.07 -29.96
C SER A 88 -17.74 3.23 -30.84
N TRP A 89 -16.85 2.42 -30.25
CA TRP A 89 -15.93 1.60 -31.03
C TRP A 89 -16.67 0.46 -31.75
N GLY A 90 -17.69 -0.15 -31.15
CA GLY A 90 -18.51 -1.17 -31.80
C GLY A 90 -19.25 -0.64 -33.03
N ILE A 91 -19.84 0.56 -32.93
CA ILE A 91 -20.46 1.24 -34.08
C ILE A 91 -19.41 1.53 -35.17
N ILE A 92 -18.24 2.03 -34.79
CA ILE A 92 -17.17 2.32 -35.76
C ILE A 92 -16.69 1.03 -36.44
N ALA A 93 -16.53 -0.08 -35.70
CA ALA A 93 -16.16 -1.39 -36.24
C ALA A 93 -17.19 -1.88 -37.26
N MET A 94 -18.49 -1.76 -36.97
CA MET A 94 -19.55 -2.06 -37.93
C MET A 94 -19.49 -1.16 -39.18
N CYS A 95 -19.23 0.14 -38.99
CA CYS A 95 -19.08 1.10 -40.09
C CYS A 95 -17.93 0.70 -41.05
N GLN A 96 -16.92 -0.03 -40.59
CA GLN A 96 -15.83 -0.49 -41.45
C GLN A 96 -16.30 -1.46 -42.55
N GLY A 97 -17.40 -2.18 -42.36
CA GLY A 97 -17.98 -3.03 -43.41
C GLY A 97 -18.57 -2.24 -44.59
N PHE A 98 -18.80 -0.93 -44.44
CA PHE A 98 -19.41 -0.08 -45.46
C PHE A 98 -18.41 0.77 -46.25
N VAL A 99 -17.11 0.69 -45.95
CA VAL A 99 -16.10 1.48 -46.65
C VAL A 99 -15.97 1.09 -48.12
N GLN A 100 -15.62 2.05 -48.96
CA GLN A 100 -15.47 1.86 -50.41
C GLN A 100 -14.08 2.21 -50.93
N ASN A 101 -13.24 2.84 -50.11
CA ASN A 101 -11.89 3.21 -50.50
C ASN A 101 -10.91 3.19 -49.32
N PHE A 102 -9.62 3.30 -49.64
CA PHE A 102 -8.52 3.34 -48.68
C PHE A 102 -8.65 4.49 -47.66
N GLY A 103 -9.07 5.68 -48.10
CA GLY A 103 -9.17 6.86 -47.25
C GLY A 103 -10.22 6.70 -46.14
N GLU A 104 -11.39 6.17 -46.49
CA GLU A 104 -12.46 5.83 -45.54
C GLU A 104 -12.02 4.76 -44.54
N LEU A 105 -11.32 3.72 -45.02
CA LEU A 105 -10.76 2.69 -44.15
C LEU A 105 -9.79 3.29 -43.13
N VAL A 106 -8.86 4.15 -43.57
CA VAL A 106 -7.91 4.83 -42.69
C VAL A 106 -8.61 5.76 -41.69
N ALA A 107 -9.61 6.52 -42.13
CA ALA A 107 -10.36 7.42 -41.24
C ALA A 107 -11.07 6.63 -40.11
N LEU A 108 -11.77 5.55 -40.45
CA LEU A 108 -12.42 4.71 -39.44
C LEU A 108 -11.40 3.99 -38.56
N ARG A 109 -10.22 3.63 -39.07
CA ARG A 109 -9.13 3.04 -38.28
C ARG A 109 -8.57 3.98 -37.22
N LEU A 110 -8.39 5.25 -37.58
CA LEU A 110 -7.96 6.29 -36.64
C LEU A 110 -9.00 6.51 -35.54
N LEU A 111 -10.29 6.59 -35.91
CA LEU A 111 -11.38 6.71 -34.95
C LEU A 111 -11.46 5.48 -34.03
N LEU A 112 -11.38 4.27 -34.60
CA LEU A 112 -11.40 3.03 -33.85
C LEU A 112 -10.29 3.01 -32.79
N GLY A 113 -9.06 3.39 -33.18
CA GLY A 113 -7.93 3.50 -32.24
C GLY A 113 -8.18 4.50 -31.12
N ALA A 114 -8.78 5.66 -31.41
CA ALA A 114 -9.06 6.69 -30.41
C ALA A 114 -10.07 6.24 -29.34
N PHE A 115 -11.13 5.52 -29.74
CA PHE A 115 -12.15 5.02 -28.82
C PHE A 115 -11.76 3.71 -28.12
N GLU A 116 -10.99 2.84 -28.76
CA GLU A 116 -10.52 1.59 -28.14
C GLU A 116 -9.40 1.85 -27.09
N ALA A 117 -8.62 2.92 -27.26
CA ALA A 117 -7.45 3.25 -26.43
C ALA A 117 -7.68 3.14 -24.91
N GLY A 118 -8.84 3.61 -24.44
CA GLY A 118 -9.16 3.69 -23.02
C GLY A 118 -9.54 2.35 -22.38
N LEU A 119 -9.84 1.31 -23.16
CA LEU A 119 -10.47 0.10 -22.64
C LEU A 119 -9.53 -0.69 -21.72
N PHE A 120 -8.41 -1.20 -22.25
CA PHE A 120 -7.52 -2.10 -21.49
C PHE A 120 -6.88 -1.45 -20.25
N PRO A 121 -6.22 -0.28 -20.35
CA PRO A 121 -5.71 0.41 -19.16
C PRO A 121 -6.84 0.89 -18.24
N GLY A 122 -8.00 1.23 -18.78
CA GLY A 122 -9.17 1.63 -18.00
C GLY A 122 -9.72 0.47 -17.17
N LEU A 123 -9.81 -0.73 -17.73
CA LEU A 123 -10.15 -1.96 -17.03
C LEU A 123 -9.09 -2.31 -15.97
N THR A 124 -7.81 -2.11 -16.26
CA THR A 124 -6.72 -2.34 -15.30
C THR A 124 -6.84 -1.40 -14.10
N VAL A 125 -7.08 -0.10 -14.33
CA VAL A 125 -7.32 0.89 -13.27
C VAL A 125 -8.61 0.55 -12.52
N TYR A 126 -9.68 0.19 -13.23
CA TYR A 126 -10.96 -0.19 -12.64
C TYR A 126 -10.86 -1.41 -11.72
N LEU A 127 -10.03 -2.41 -12.05
CA LEU A 127 -9.76 -3.55 -11.15
C LEU A 127 -9.13 -3.09 -9.82
N THR A 128 -8.33 -2.03 -9.83
CA THR A 128 -7.79 -1.44 -8.58
C THR A 128 -8.89 -0.82 -7.70
N PHE A 129 -10.12 -0.64 -8.23
CA PHE A 129 -11.26 -0.14 -7.48
C PHE A 129 -11.85 -1.16 -6.50
N PHE A 130 -11.76 -2.45 -6.85
CA PHE A 130 -12.41 -3.53 -6.12
C PHE A 130 -11.42 -4.51 -5.47
N TYR A 131 -10.20 -4.61 -6.00
CA TYR A 131 -9.23 -5.61 -5.58
C TYR A 131 -8.00 -4.98 -4.91
N THR A 132 -7.51 -5.64 -3.88
CA THR A 132 -6.29 -5.26 -3.17
C THR A 132 -5.04 -5.66 -3.95
N LYS A 133 -3.88 -5.14 -3.54
CA LYS A 133 -2.59 -5.52 -4.15
C LYS A 133 -2.26 -7.00 -4.03
N ARG A 134 -2.94 -7.77 -3.16
CA ARG A 134 -2.74 -9.22 -3.01
C ARG A 134 -3.61 -10.07 -3.94
N GLU A 135 -4.51 -9.44 -4.68
CA GLU A 135 -5.57 -10.11 -5.46
C GLU A 135 -5.59 -9.71 -6.92
N LEU A 136 -4.84 -8.67 -7.28
CA LEU A 136 -4.90 -7.99 -8.57
C LEU A 136 -4.36 -8.84 -9.73
N ALA A 137 -3.30 -9.62 -9.53
CA ALA A 137 -2.63 -10.32 -10.64
C ALA A 137 -3.54 -11.39 -11.25
N LEU A 138 -4.28 -12.13 -10.42
CA LEU A 138 -5.24 -13.13 -10.89
C LEU A 138 -6.37 -12.50 -11.73
N ARG A 139 -6.81 -11.27 -11.40
CA ARG A 139 -7.90 -10.61 -12.11
C ARG A 139 -7.45 -9.97 -13.41
N ILE A 140 -6.22 -9.45 -13.46
CA ILE A 140 -5.57 -9.12 -14.74
C ILE A 140 -5.41 -10.40 -15.57
N GLY A 141 -5.11 -11.53 -14.91
CA GLY A 141 -5.23 -12.89 -15.44
C GLY A 141 -6.47 -13.12 -16.29
N TYR A 142 -7.63 -12.83 -15.71
CA TYR A 142 -8.91 -13.00 -16.38
C TYR A 142 -9.08 -12.09 -17.60
N LEU A 143 -8.38 -10.96 -17.72
CA LEU A 143 -8.42 -10.15 -18.94
C LEU A 143 -7.65 -10.81 -20.09
N PHE A 144 -6.56 -11.56 -19.83
CA PHE A 144 -5.80 -12.19 -20.92
C PHE A 144 -6.40 -13.49 -21.45
N VAL A 145 -7.19 -14.20 -20.64
CA VAL A 145 -7.84 -15.46 -21.07
C VAL A 145 -8.79 -15.25 -22.27
N PRO A 146 -9.68 -14.24 -22.29
CA PRO A 146 -10.51 -13.94 -23.44
C PRO A 146 -9.73 -13.60 -24.70
N ALA A 147 -8.58 -12.93 -24.61
CA ALA A 147 -7.75 -12.68 -25.79
C ALA A 147 -7.20 -13.99 -26.39
N ALA A 148 -6.78 -14.95 -25.55
CA ALA A 148 -6.37 -16.26 -26.02
C ALA A 148 -7.54 -17.04 -26.66
N VAL A 149 -8.75 -16.94 -26.08
CA VAL A 149 -9.98 -17.56 -26.63
C VAL A 149 -10.36 -16.89 -27.96
N ALA A 150 -10.37 -15.57 -28.02
CA ALA A 150 -10.65 -14.81 -29.25
C ALA A 150 -9.66 -15.15 -30.36
N GLY A 151 -8.35 -15.26 -30.05
CA GLY A 151 -7.34 -15.69 -31.01
C GLY A 151 -7.55 -17.12 -31.52
N ALA A 152 -7.94 -18.06 -30.64
CA ALA A 152 -8.17 -19.45 -31.00
C ALA A 152 -9.46 -19.67 -31.84
N PHE A 153 -10.53 -18.92 -31.54
CA PHE A 153 -11.85 -19.14 -32.14
C PHE A 153 -12.27 -18.07 -33.17
N GLY A 154 -11.60 -16.92 -33.25
CA GLY A 154 -11.96 -15.83 -34.16
C GLY A 154 -11.94 -16.24 -35.63
N GLY A 155 -10.93 -17.02 -36.05
CA GLY A 155 -10.87 -17.57 -37.41
C GLY A 155 -12.02 -18.52 -37.74
N LEU A 156 -12.56 -19.25 -36.76
CA LEU A 156 -13.71 -20.14 -36.95
C LEU A 156 -15.02 -19.36 -37.12
N VAL A 157 -15.19 -18.26 -36.37
CA VAL A 157 -16.34 -17.36 -36.55
C VAL A 157 -16.29 -16.72 -37.94
N ALA A 158 -15.12 -16.22 -38.35
CA ALA A 158 -14.92 -15.67 -39.68
C ALA A 158 -15.15 -16.72 -40.79
N PHE A 159 -14.74 -17.97 -40.59
CA PHE A 159 -15.04 -19.08 -41.51
C PHE A 159 -16.55 -19.31 -41.67
N GLY A 160 -17.30 -19.30 -40.58
CA GLY A 160 -18.76 -19.41 -40.61
C GLY A 160 -19.40 -18.28 -41.41
N ILE A 161 -19.00 -17.03 -41.15
CA ILE A 161 -19.52 -15.83 -41.84
C ILE A 161 -19.05 -15.78 -43.30
N GLY A 162 -17.89 -16.35 -43.61
CA GLY A 162 -17.32 -16.41 -44.96
C GLY A 162 -18.24 -17.07 -46.00
N HIS A 163 -19.19 -17.90 -45.57
CA HIS A 163 -20.20 -18.51 -46.43
C HIS A 163 -21.31 -17.55 -46.88
N MET A 164 -21.33 -16.31 -46.38
CA MET A 164 -22.29 -15.26 -46.76
C MET A 164 -21.84 -14.46 -48.00
N ASP A 165 -20.96 -15.00 -48.82
CA ASP A 165 -20.45 -14.29 -49.99
C ASP A 165 -21.58 -14.07 -51.01
N GLY A 166 -21.70 -12.84 -51.51
CA GLY A 166 -22.77 -12.46 -52.44
C GLY A 166 -24.14 -12.19 -51.77
N VAL A 167 -24.28 -12.40 -50.46
CA VAL A 167 -25.52 -12.04 -49.74
C VAL A 167 -25.70 -10.53 -49.77
N ALA A 168 -26.89 -10.09 -50.22
CA ALA A 168 -27.24 -8.69 -50.48
C ALA A 168 -26.29 -7.96 -51.46
N GLY A 169 -25.57 -8.69 -52.32
CA GLY A 169 -24.61 -8.12 -53.27
C GLY A 169 -23.28 -7.67 -52.65
N TYR A 170 -23.02 -8.03 -51.38
CA TYR A 170 -21.76 -7.72 -50.70
C TYR A 170 -20.85 -8.94 -50.62
N ARG A 171 -19.53 -8.68 -50.69
CA ARG A 171 -18.50 -9.69 -50.39
C ARG A 171 -18.48 -10.02 -48.90
N SER A 172 -18.09 -11.26 -48.58
CA SER A 172 -18.08 -11.77 -47.19
C SER A 172 -17.32 -10.91 -46.18
N TRP A 173 -16.23 -10.24 -46.58
CA TRP A 173 -15.43 -9.41 -45.67
C TRP A 173 -16.24 -8.30 -44.98
N ARG A 174 -17.27 -7.77 -45.66
CA ARG A 174 -18.15 -6.72 -45.12
C ARG A 174 -19.01 -7.28 -43.99
N TRP A 175 -19.57 -8.48 -44.19
CA TRP A 175 -20.37 -9.18 -43.21
C TRP A 175 -19.57 -9.59 -41.98
N VAL A 176 -18.31 -9.99 -42.16
CA VAL A 176 -17.39 -10.28 -41.04
C VAL A 176 -17.31 -9.07 -40.09
N LEU A 177 -17.00 -7.88 -40.62
CA LEU A 177 -16.88 -6.67 -39.80
C LEU A 177 -18.22 -6.19 -39.20
N ILE A 178 -19.33 -6.30 -39.94
CA ILE A 178 -20.65 -5.88 -39.47
C ILE A 178 -21.17 -6.80 -38.36
N ILE A 179 -21.15 -8.12 -38.59
CA ILE A 179 -21.74 -9.09 -37.67
C ILE A 179 -20.93 -9.19 -36.38
N GLU A 180 -19.60 -9.14 -36.46
CA GLU A 180 -18.74 -9.21 -35.28
C GLU A 180 -18.79 -7.93 -34.41
N GLY A 181 -19.06 -6.76 -35.01
CA GLY A 181 -19.22 -5.50 -34.29
C GLY A 181 -20.57 -5.36 -33.54
N ILE A 182 -21.63 -6.08 -33.93
CA ILE A 182 -22.94 -6.01 -33.26
C ILE A 182 -22.88 -6.45 -31.78
N PRO A 183 -22.32 -7.64 -31.44
CA PRO A 183 -22.14 -8.06 -30.06
C PRO A 183 -21.41 -7.05 -29.20
N THR A 184 -20.41 -6.36 -29.77
CA THR A 184 -19.65 -5.31 -29.08
C THR A 184 -20.55 -4.17 -28.60
N VAL A 185 -21.42 -3.67 -29.47
CA VAL A 185 -22.40 -2.62 -29.13
C VAL A 185 -23.36 -3.10 -28.04
N LEU A 186 -23.87 -4.33 -28.17
CA LEU A 186 -24.78 -4.93 -27.18
C LEU A 186 -24.10 -5.07 -25.82
N VAL A 187 -22.86 -5.55 -25.79
CA VAL A 187 -22.07 -5.64 -24.55
C VAL A 187 -21.83 -4.25 -23.96
N GLY A 188 -21.58 -3.23 -24.78
CA GLY A 188 -21.49 -1.84 -24.32
C GLY A 188 -22.74 -1.36 -23.59
N VAL A 189 -23.92 -1.72 -24.09
CA VAL A 189 -25.22 -1.43 -23.43
C VAL A 189 -25.39 -2.26 -22.15
N VAL A 190 -25.04 -3.54 -22.16
CA VAL A 190 -25.08 -4.39 -20.96
C VAL A 190 -24.16 -3.83 -19.87
N VAL A 191 -22.98 -3.35 -20.23
CA VAL A 191 -22.02 -2.72 -19.31
C VAL A 191 -22.60 -1.43 -18.73
N TYR A 192 -23.30 -0.62 -19.53
CA TYR A 192 -24.04 0.52 -19.02
C TYR A 192 -25.08 0.13 -17.97
N LEU A 193 -25.71 -1.04 -18.08
CA LEU A 193 -26.77 -1.44 -17.14
C LEU A 193 -26.22 -2.10 -15.87
N PHE A 194 -25.15 -2.89 -15.98
CA PHE A 194 -24.70 -3.78 -14.91
C PHE A 194 -23.36 -3.42 -14.27
N LEU A 195 -22.51 -2.60 -14.90
CA LEU A 195 -21.19 -2.27 -14.35
C LEU A 195 -21.31 -1.23 -13.21
N PRO A 196 -20.89 -1.54 -11.97
CA PRO A 196 -20.85 -0.56 -10.89
C PRO A 196 -19.65 0.39 -11.03
N ASN A 197 -19.73 1.59 -10.47
CA ASN A 197 -18.62 2.56 -10.55
C ASN A 197 -17.51 2.25 -9.55
N ASP A 198 -17.88 1.74 -8.38
CA ASP A 198 -17.04 1.51 -7.23
C ASP A 198 -17.79 0.58 -6.24
N PRO A 199 -17.14 0.10 -5.16
CA PRO A 199 -17.80 -0.78 -4.20
C PRO A 199 -19.08 -0.21 -3.56
N SER A 200 -19.17 1.12 -3.36
CA SER A 200 -20.35 1.75 -2.73
C SER A 200 -21.56 1.77 -3.66
N SER A 201 -21.36 1.94 -4.97
CA SER A 201 -22.43 1.95 -5.97
C SER A 201 -22.89 0.55 -6.43
N ALA A 202 -22.27 -0.52 -5.93
CA ALA A 202 -22.63 -1.88 -6.26
C ALA A 202 -23.97 -2.29 -5.62
N ARG A 203 -25.03 -2.34 -6.42
CA ARG A 203 -26.40 -2.67 -5.99
C ARG A 203 -26.56 -4.08 -5.40
N TRP A 204 -25.73 -5.02 -5.82
CA TRP A 204 -25.76 -6.42 -5.38
C TRP A 204 -24.98 -6.69 -4.08
N LEU A 205 -24.23 -5.71 -3.57
CA LEU A 205 -23.62 -5.77 -2.23
C LEU A 205 -24.61 -5.25 -1.18
N SER A 206 -24.70 -5.94 -0.04
CA SER A 206 -25.38 -5.43 1.16
C SER A 206 -24.55 -4.32 1.82
N ASP A 207 -25.17 -3.48 2.65
CA ASP A 207 -24.47 -2.35 3.28
C ASP A 207 -23.27 -2.79 4.13
N GLU A 208 -23.41 -3.88 4.88
CA GLU A 208 -22.31 -4.47 5.66
C GLU A 208 -21.18 -5.01 4.77
N GLU A 209 -21.50 -5.57 3.59
CA GLU A 209 -20.49 -6.00 2.62
C GLU A 209 -19.78 -4.79 1.97
N ARG A 210 -20.49 -3.67 1.73
CA ARG A 210 -19.92 -2.43 1.21
C ARG A 210 -18.93 -1.83 2.21
N GLU A 211 -19.31 -1.74 3.47
CA GLU A 211 -18.44 -1.25 4.54
C GLU A 211 -17.19 -2.13 4.68
N THR A 212 -17.36 -3.46 4.64
CA THR A 212 -16.23 -4.39 4.64
C THR A 212 -15.28 -4.14 3.44
N MET A 213 -15.80 -3.78 2.26
CA MET A 213 -14.96 -3.45 1.10
C MET A 213 -14.16 -2.16 1.29
N VAL A 214 -14.75 -1.14 1.94
CA VAL A 214 -14.05 0.11 2.31
C VAL A 214 -12.93 -0.18 3.30
N GLN A 215 -13.24 -0.87 4.41
CA GLN A 215 -12.26 -1.24 5.43
C GLN A 215 -11.10 -2.08 4.86
N ARG A 216 -11.37 -2.98 3.90
CA ARG A 216 -10.31 -3.79 3.25
C ARG A 216 -9.34 -2.94 2.44
N ARG A 217 -9.82 -1.86 1.83
CA ARG A 217 -9.01 -0.93 1.05
C ARG A 217 -8.17 -0.02 1.96
N GLU A 218 -8.76 0.48 3.04
CA GLU A 218 -8.05 1.34 4.01
C GLU A 218 -6.90 0.61 4.72
N ARG A 219 -6.97 -0.73 4.81
CA ARG A 219 -5.84 -1.56 5.30
C ARG A 219 -4.60 -1.53 4.40
N ASP A 220 -4.74 -1.20 3.12
CA ASP A 220 -3.61 -1.05 2.21
C ASP A 220 -3.02 0.37 2.33
N TYR A 221 -1.76 0.46 2.73
CA TYR A 221 -1.04 1.72 2.93
C TYR A 221 -1.12 2.67 1.71
N GLY A 222 -1.34 3.96 1.99
CA GLY A 222 -1.50 5.01 0.98
C GLY A 222 -2.85 5.04 0.26
N CYS A 223 -3.86 4.34 0.79
CA CYS A 223 -5.23 4.39 0.32
C CYS A 223 -6.11 5.36 1.15
N THR A 224 -5.62 6.56 1.45
CA THR A 224 -6.44 7.63 2.05
C THR A 224 -7.48 8.15 1.04
N GLU A 225 -8.56 8.76 1.52
CA GLU A 225 -9.57 9.38 0.63
C GLU A 225 -8.93 10.42 -0.31
N SER A 226 -8.02 11.24 0.22
CA SER A 226 -7.27 12.25 -0.52
C SER A 226 -6.38 11.66 -1.63
N ALA A 227 -5.71 10.54 -1.35
CA ALA A 227 -4.86 9.81 -2.31
C ALA A 227 -5.66 9.14 -3.43
N GLN A 228 -6.97 8.96 -3.27
CA GLN A 228 -7.83 8.42 -4.33
C GLN A 228 -8.41 9.51 -5.25
N VAL A 229 -8.15 10.80 -5.01
CA VAL A 229 -8.56 11.90 -5.89
C VAL A 229 -7.51 12.12 -6.99
N LEU A 230 -7.96 12.51 -8.19
CA LEU A 230 -7.05 12.86 -9.27
C LEU A 230 -6.43 14.25 -9.00
N ARG A 231 -5.14 14.29 -8.67
CA ARG A 231 -4.35 15.53 -8.56
C ARG A 231 -3.41 15.69 -9.74
N LYS A 232 -3.23 16.92 -10.23
CA LYS A 232 -2.31 17.22 -11.34
C LYS A 232 -0.85 16.93 -10.98
N GLU A 233 -0.47 17.10 -9.73
CA GLU A 233 0.87 16.76 -9.21
C GLU A 233 1.17 15.27 -9.34
N ASP A 234 0.22 14.40 -9.00
CA ASP A 234 0.38 12.95 -9.12
C ASP A 234 0.66 12.50 -10.57
N VAL A 235 0.04 13.20 -11.53
CA VAL A 235 0.27 12.97 -12.96
C VAL A 235 1.70 13.39 -13.32
N LYS A 236 2.15 14.58 -12.89
CA LYS A 236 3.53 15.05 -13.11
C LYS A 236 4.56 14.12 -12.46
N LEU A 237 4.28 13.63 -11.25
CA LEU A 237 5.11 12.67 -10.52
C LEU A 237 5.26 11.36 -11.30
N ALA A 238 4.19 10.84 -11.89
CA ALA A 238 4.26 9.64 -12.73
C ALA A 238 5.15 9.83 -13.97
N PHE A 239 5.03 10.97 -14.66
CA PHE A 239 5.88 11.26 -15.83
C PHE A 239 7.36 11.43 -15.47
N ARG A 240 7.67 11.87 -14.24
CA ARG A 240 9.05 11.97 -13.73
C ARG A 240 9.55 10.68 -13.08
N ASP A 241 8.68 9.69 -12.88
CA ASP A 241 9.05 8.45 -12.22
C ASP A 241 9.76 7.49 -13.20
N TRP A 242 11.07 7.38 -13.05
CA TRP A 242 11.89 6.48 -13.87
C TRP A 242 11.43 5.01 -13.78
N LYS A 243 10.77 4.60 -12.67
CA LYS A 243 10.22 3.25 -12.50
C LYS A 243 9.12 2.98 -13.53
N ALA A 244 8.23 3.94 -13.78
CA ALA A 244 7.13 3.80 -14.74
C ALA A 244 7.68 3.62 -16.18
N TRP A 245 8.68 4.42 -16.56
CA TRP A 245 9.37 4.29 -17.85
C TRP A 245 10.12 2.98 -17.99
N THR A 246 10.78 2.51 -16.92
CA THR A 246 11.50 1.22 -16.92
C THR A 246 10.54 0.04 -17.08
N PHE A 247 9.41 0.05 -16.38
CA PHE A 247 8.33 -0.92 -16.61
C PHE A 247 7.80 -0.86 -18.04
N GLY A 248 7.61 0.34 -18.59
CA GLY A 248 7.19 0.53 -19.97
C GLY A 248 8.19 0.00 -20.99
N LEU A 249 9.50 0.20 -20.79
CA LEU A 249 10.55 -0.37 -21.65
C LEU A 249 10.55 -1.91 -21.61
N GLY A 250 10.43 -2.49 -20.41
CA GLY A 250 10.26 -3.93 -20.25
C GLY A 250 9.01 -4.43 -20.95
N GLN A 251 7.91 -3.66 -20.87
CA GLN A 251 6.64 -4.00 -21.50
C GLN A 251 6.66 -3.85 -23.03
N PHE A 252 7.42 -2.91 -23.58
CA PHE A 252 7.65 -2.80 -25.03
C PHE A 252 8.30 -4.07 -25.58
N GLY A 253 9.37 -4.55 -24.94
CA GLY A 253 10.03 -5.80 -25.34
C GLY A 253 9.11 -7.03 -25.23
N ALA A 254 8.35 -7.14 -24.14
CA ALA A 254 7.35 -8.19 -23.98
C ALA A 254 6.17 -8.04 -24.97
N GLY A 255 5.84 -6.81 -25.36
CA GLY A 255 4.81 -6.48 -26.34
C GLY A 255 5.19 -6.93 -27.75
N ILE A 256 6.45 -6.75 -28.16
CA ILE A 256 6.96 -7.24 -29.45
C ILE A 256 6.79 -8.76 -29.52
N MET A 257 7.13 -9.45 -28.43
CA MET A 257 6.91 -10.89 -28.31
C MET A 257 5.41 -11.24 -28.37
N LEU A 258 4.55 -10.53 -27.64
CA LEU A 258 3.10 -10.80 -27.61
C LEU A 258 2.46 -10.66 -28.99
N TYR A 259 2.66 -9.51 -29.63
CA TYR A 259 2.07 -9.22 -30.92
C TYR A 259 2.71 -10.07 -32.02
N GLY A 260 4.04 -10.22 -32.01
CA GLY A 260 4.76 -11.07 -32.95
C GLY A 260 4.33 -12.54 -32.85
N TYR A 261 4.33 -13.12 -31.66
CA TYR A 261 3.89 -14.49 -31.47
C TYR A 261 2.40 -14.67 -31.77
N SER A 262 1.52 -13.83 -31.21
CA SER A 262 0.07 -14.05 -31.35
C SER A 262 -0.45 -13.83 -32.77
N THR A 263 0.18 -12.93 -33.53
CA THR A 263 -0.23 -12.67 -34.92
C THR A 263 0.33 -13.71 -35.87
N PHE A 264 1.59 -14.13 -35.66
CA PHE A 264 2.32 -14.96 -36.62
C PHE A 264 2.48 -16.42 -36.18
N LEU A 265 1.87 -16.86 -35.07
CA LEU A 265 1.93 -18.25 -34.62
C LEU A 265 1.53 -19.26 -35.71
N PRO A 266 0.44 -19.07 -36.48
CA PRO A 266 0.10 -19.98 -37.58
C PRO A 266 1.23 -20.04 -38.62
N THR A 267 1.78 -18.89 -39.00
CA THR A 267 2.89 -18.77 -39.95
C THR A 267 4.16 -19.47 -39.44
N ILE A 268 4.49 -19.32 -38.15
CA ILE A 268 5.63 -20.00 -37.51
C ILE A 268 5.42 -21.52 -37.53
N ILE A 269 4.21 -22.00 -37.21
CA ILE A 269 3.88 -23.43 -37.22
C ILE A 269 3.93 -23.99 -38.65
N GLN A 270 3.41 -23.27 -39.65
CA GLN A 270 3.52 -23.65 -41.06
C GLN A 270 4.99 -23.74 -41.52
N GLY A 271 5.84 -22.83 -41.04
CA GLY A 271 7.28 -22.85 -41.30
C GLY A 271 8.00 -24.05 -40.67
N VAL A 272 7.56 -24.48 -39.48
CA VAL A 272 8.08 -25.65 -38.76
C VAL A 272 7.67 -26.96 -39.42
N GLY A 273 6.43 -27.08 -39.89
CA GLY A 273 5.91 -28.25 -40.58
C GLY A 273 5.35 -27.90 -41.95
N PRO A 274 6.20 -27.77 -42.99
CA PRO A 274 5.76 -27.40 -44.34
C PRO A 274 4.76 -28.39 -44.96
N SER A 275 4.71 -29.63 -44.47
CA SER A 275 3.80 -30.68 -44.92
C SER A 275 2.41 -30.63 -44.27
N TRP A 276 2.19 -29.75 -43.29
CA TRP A 276 0.88 -29.60 -42.64
C TRP A 276 -0.05 -28.76 -43.50
N THR A 277 -1.31 -29.18 -43.58
CA THR A 277 -2.37 -28.42 -44.24
C THR A 277 -2.73 -27.16 -43.42
N PRO A 278 -3.20 -26.07 -44.04
CA PRO A 278 -3.59 -24.85 -43.31
C PRO A 278 -4.55 -25.10 -42.14
N GLU A 279 -5.50 -26.04 -42.29
CA GLU A 279 -6.46 -26.41 -41.24
C GLU A 279 -5.77 -27.08 -40.05
N GLN A 280 -4.80 -27.96 -40.32
CA GLN A 280 -3.98 -28.62 -39.29
C GLN A 280 -3.13 -27.58 -38.54
N VAL A 281 -2.51 -26.63 -39.26
CA VAL A 281 -1.73 -25.56 -38.64
C VAL A 281 -2.59 -24.72 -37.71
N GLN A 282 -3.80 -24.34 -38.13
CA GLN A 282 -4.71 -23.58 -37.28
C GLN A 282 -5.09 -24.37 -36.01
N LEU A 283 -5.36 -25.67 -36.13
CA LEU A 283 -5.63 -26.54 -34.98
C LEU A 283 -4.42 -26.66 -34.03
N LEU A 284 -3.20 -26.69 -34.56
CA LEU A 284 -1.96 -26.77 -33.78
C LEU A 284 -1.66 -25.48 -32.98
N THR A 285 -2.31 -24.36 -33.28
CA THR A 285 -2.19 -23.12 -32.48
C THR A 285 -2.95 -23.21 -31.15
N VAL A 286 -4.07 -23.95 -31.13
CA VAL A 286 -4.99 -24.03 -29.97
C VAL A 286 -4.30 -24.57 -28.71
N PRO A 287 -3.53 -25.68 -28.76
CA PRO A 287 -2.78 -26.16 -27.61
C PRO A 287 -1.76 -25.16 -27.05
N CYS A 288 -1.12 -24.36 -27.91
CA CYS A 288 -0.17 -23.32 -27.49
C CYS A 288 -0.88 -22.24 -26.67
N TYR A 289 -1.97 -21.67 -27.20
CA TYR A 289 -2.76 -20.65 -26.49
C TYR A 289 -3.36 -21.18 -25.19
N PHE A 290 -3.90 -22.40 -25.19
CA PHE A 290 -4.44 -23.03 -23.99
C PHE A 290 -3.37 -23.20 -22.92
N THR A 291 -2.18 -23.67 -23.30
CA THR A 291 -1.06 -23.85 -22.36
C THR A 291 -0.61 -22.52 -21.77
N GLY A 292 -0.51 -21.47 -22.60
CA GLY A 292 -0.18 -20.13 -22.14
C GLY A 292 -1.20 -19.57 -21.16
N ALA A 293 -2.50 -19.65 -21.50
CA ALA A 293 -3.58 -19.19 -20.64
C ALA A 293 -3.63 -19.96 -19.31
N ALA A 294 -3.56 -21.30 -19.36
CA ALA A 294 -3.55 -22.15 -18.16
C ALA A 294 -2.35 -21.84 -17.25
N THR A 295 -1.16 -21.68 -17.84
CA THR A 295 0.05 -21.33 -17.10
C THR A 295 -0.11 -19.97 -16.43
N TYR A 296 -0.60 -18.96 -17.15
CA TYR A 296 -0.76 -17.63 -16.59
C TYR A 296 -1.74 -17.61 -15.41
N MET A 297 -2.86 -18.34 -15.50
CA MET A 297 -3.82 -18.44 -14.40
C MET A 297 -3.21 -19.08 -13.14
N VAL A 298 -2.42 -20.14 -13.30
CA VAL A 298 -1.73 -20.81 -12.19
C VAL A 298 -0.67 -19.88 -11.59
N VAL A 299 0.17 -19.27 -12.42
CA VAL A 299 1.27 -18.42 -11.98
C VAL A 299 0.74 -17.13 -11.35
N ALA A 300 -0.31 -16.52 -11.89
CA ALA A 300 -0.95 -15.35 -11.30
C ALA A 300 -1.52 -15.66 -9.91
N ALA A 301 -2.19 -16.81 -9.73
CA ALA A 301 -2.69 -17.24 -8.42
C ALA A 301 -1.57 -17.50 -7.41
N VAL A 302 -0.45 -18.09 -7.85
CA VAL A 302 0.73 -18.33 -7.01
C VAL A 302 1.44 -17.00 -6.68
N SER A 303 1.57 -16.11 -7.67
CA SER A 303 2.21 -14.81 -7.56
C SER A 303 1.47 -13.90 -6.57
N ASP A 304 0.15 -13.89 -6.62
CA ASP A 304 -0.70 -13.17 -5.65
C ASP A 304 -0.53 -13.71 -4.22
N ARG A 305 -0.36 -15.03 -4.05
CA ARG A 305 -0.11 -15.62 -2.72
C ARG A 305 1.29 -15.34 -2.19
N LEU A 306 2.31 -15.40 -3.05
CA LEU A 306 3.71 -15.25 -2.64
C LEU A 306 4.17 -13.79 -2.61
N GLN A 307 3.47 -12.88 -3.30
CA GLN A 307 3.85 -11.48 -3.50
C GLN A 307 5.27 -11.31 -4.07
N LYS A 308 5.74 -12.31 -4.83
CA LYS A 308 7.07 -12.35 -5.48
C LYS A 308 6.92 -12.23 -7.01
N ARG A 309 6.28 -11.15 -7.47
CA ARG A 309 5.94 -10.92 -8.88
C ARG A 309 7.16 -10.91 -9.78
N GLY A 310 8.20 -10.16 -9.40
CA GLY A 310 9.44 -10.03 -10.17
C GLY A 310 10.14 -11.36 -10.44
N LEU A 311 10.24 -12.25 -9.44
CA LEU A 311 10.83 -13.58 -9.61
C LEU A 311 10.09 -14.41 -10.66
N MET A 312 8.75 -14.38 -10.65
CA MET A 312 7.94 -15.11 -11.62
C MET A 312 8.11 -14.54 -13.04
N CYS A 313 8.18 -13.22 -13.20
CA CYS A 313 8.48 -12.60 -14.50
C CYS A 313 9.83 -13.06 -15.05
N VAL A 314 10.87 -13.15 -14.20
CA VAL A 314 12.21 -13.58 -14.63
C VAL A 314 12.23 -15.05 -15.02
N ILE A 315 11.66 -15.94 -14.20
CA ILE A 315 11.63 -17.38 -14.49
C ILE A 315 10.93 -17.64 -15.82
N PHE A 316 9.73 -17.09 -16.01
CA PHE A 316 8.94 -17.33 -17.22
C PHE A 316 9.46 -16.55 -18.44
N GLY A 317 10.13 -15.41 -18.23
CA GLY A 317 10.89 -14.72 -19.28
C GLY A 317 12.05 -15.57 -19.82
N LEU A 318 12.81 -16.24 -18.94
CA LEU A 318 13.85 -17.20 -19.35
C LEU A 318 13.28 -18.42 -20.08
N VAL A 319 12.09 -18.88 -19.70
CA VAL A 319 11.38 -19.94 -20.44
C VAL A 319 11.06 -19.47 -21.87
N CYS A 320 10.58 -18.24 -22.07
CA CYS A 320 10.39 -17.69 -23.42
C CYS A 320 11.69 -17.59 -24.22
N VAL A 321 12.77 -17.11 -23.60
CA VAL A 321 14.10 -17.03 -24.24
C VAL A 321 14.53 -18.42 -24.74
N SER A 322 14.35 -19.45 -23.90
CA SER A 322 14.65 -20.82 -24.29
C SER A 322 13.76 -21.33 -25.44
N GLY A 323 12.48 -20.97 -25.45
CA GLY A 323 11.55 -21.33 -26.53
C GLY A 323 11.96 -20.73 -27.88
N TYR A 324 12.31 -19.44 -27.93
CA TYR A 324 12.82 -18.82 -29.16
C TYR A 324 14.20 -19.35 -29.56
N ALA A 325 15.06 -19.69 -28.60
CA ALA A 325 16.36 -20.32 -28.91
C ALA A 325 16.16 -21.68 -29.59
N VAL A 326 15.17 -22.45 -29.16
CA VAL A 326 14.78 -23.71 -29.81
C VAL A 326 14.24 -23.47 -31.22
N LEU A 327 13.38 -22.46 -31.42
CA LEU A 327 12.87 -22.09 -32.75
C LEU A 327 13.99 -21.66 -33.72
N LEU A 328 15.03 -20.98 -33.23
CA LEU A 328 16.20 -20.58 -34.01
C LEU A 328 17.19 -21.72 -34.26
N SER A 329 17.12 -22.80 -33.49
CA SER A 329 18.01 -23.95 -33.66
C SER A 329 17.61 -24.79 -34.88
N PRO A 330 18.57 -25.47 -35.54
CA PRO A 330 18.29 -26.43 -36.61
C PRO A 330 17.80 -27.77 -36.04
N SER A 331 16.73 -27.73 -35.23
CA SER A 331 16.14 -28.91 -34.60
C SER A 331 15.01 -29.51 -35.45
N PRO A 332 14.64 -30.79 -35.24
CA PRO A 332 13.51 -31.41 -35.93
C PRO A 332 12.18 -30.67 -35.68
N PRO A 333 11.18 -30.78 -36.59
CA PRO A 333 9.89 -30.07 -36.48
C PRO A 333 9.17 -30.25 -35.14
N GLY A 334 9.19 -31.46 -34.57
CA GLY A 334 8.56 -31.72 -33.27
C GLY A 334 9.20 -30.94 -32.11
N VAL A 335 10.53 -30.73 -32.15
CA VAL A 335 11.26 -29.97 -31.13
C VAL A 335 11.01 -28.47 -31.31
N GLN A 336 10.92 -27.99 -32.55
CA GLN A 336 10.55 -26.60 -32.83
C GLN A 336 9.11 -26.29 -32.41
N TYR A 337 8.17 -27.21 -32.65
CA TYR A 337 6.80 -27.09 -32.15
C TYR A 337 6.75 -27.08 -30.61
N PHE A 338 7.58 -27.88 -29.94
CA PHE A 338 7.75 -27.77 -28.48
C PHE A 338 8.31 -26.39 -28.06
N GLY A 339 9.19 -25.79 -28.88
CA GLY A 339 9.62 -24.40 -28.73
C GLY A 339 8.44 -23.41 -28.71
N CYS A 340 7.43 -23.59 -29.58
CA CYS A 340 6.21 -22.79 -29.55
C CYS A 340 5.48 -22.89 -28.20
N PHE A 341 5.39 -24.08 -27.59
CA PHE A 341 4.79 -24.24 -26.26
C PHE A 341 5.57 -23.51 -25.17
N LEU A 342 6.91 -23.57 -25.21
CA LEU A 342 7.75 -22.87 -24.25
C LEU A 342 7.54 -21.35 -24.34
N VAL A 343 7.49 -20.79 -25.54
CA VAL A 343 7.17 -19.37 -25.74
C VAL A 343 5.79 -19.05 -25.18
N ALA A 344 4.74 -19.81 -25.53
CA ALA A 344 3.40 -19.55 -25.01
C ALA A 344 3.31 -19.62 -23.48
N THR A 345 4.03 -20.55 -22.86
CA THR A 345 4.07 -20.76 -21.41
C THR A 345 4.55 -19.51 -20.66
N GLY A 346 5.58 -18.83 -21.18
CA GLY A 346 6.10 -17.62 -20.56
C GLY A 346 5.43 -16.32 -21.02
N LEU A 347 4.85 -16.31 -22.23
CA LEU A 347 4.31 -15.13 -22.91
C LEU A 347 3.38 -14.31 -22.02
N TYR A 348 2.25 -14.91 -21.63
CA TYR A 348 1.20 -14.23 -20.89
C TYR A 348 1.63 -13.88 -19.46
N VAL A 349 2.56 -14.65 -18.88
CA VAL A 349 3.13 -14.35 -17.57
C VAL A 349 4.01 -13.10 -17.64
N ALA A 350 4.92 -13.05 -18.62
CA ALA A 350 5.86 -11.96 -18.82
C ALA A 350 5.17 -10.65 -19.18
N VAL A 351 4.03 -10.71 -19.89
CA VAL A 351 3.22 -9.52 -20.21
C VAL A 351 2.29 -9.15 -19.05
N GLY A 352 1.53 -10.10 -18.52
CA GLY A 352 0.43 -9.81 -17.61
C GLY A 352 0.85 -9.50 -16.17
N LEU A 353 1.88 -10.17 -15.64
CA LEU A 353 2.32 -9.93 -14.26
C LEU A 353 2.87 -8.51 -14.02
N PRO A 354 3.70 -7.92 -14.91
CA PRO A 354 4.17 -6.54 -14.74
C PRO A 354 3.02 -5.52 -14.67
N ILE A 355 1.93 -5.74 -15.41
CA ILE A 355 0.72 -4.89 -15.38
C ILE A 355 0.03 -4.93 -14.01
N ALA A 356 0.16 -6.04 -13.27
CA ALA A 356 -0.29 -6.12 -11.87
C ALA A 356 0.75 -5.56 -10.89
N TRP A 357 2.02 -5.60 -11.26
CA TRP A 357 3.15 -5.27 -10.38
C TRP A 357 3.34 -3.77 -10.23
N LEU A 358 3.34 -3.00 -11.32
CA LEU A 358 3.51 -1.55 -11.27
C LEU A 358 2.42 -0.86 -10.42
N PRO A 359 1.12 -1.13 -10.61
CA PRO A 359 0.05 -0.48 -9.84
C PRO A 359 0.11 -0.80 -8.35
N SER A 360 0.60 -1.99 -8.00
CA SER A 360 0.77 -2.41 -6.61
C SER A 360 1.84 -1.59 -5.86
N ASN A 361 2.68 -0.85 -6.59
CA ASN A 361 3.69 0.04 -6.04
C ASN A 361 3.31 1.53 -6.19
N CYS A 362 2.10 1.84 -6.69
CA CYS A 362 1.59 3.20 -6.85
C CYS A 362 0.26 3.35 -6.08
N PRO A 363 0.28 3.75 -4.81
CA PRO A 363 -0.94 3.83 -4.00
C PRO A 363 -1.83 5.04 -4.35
N ARG A 364 -1.23 6.17 -4.77
CA ARG A 364 -1.96 7.37 -5.22
C ARG A 364 -2.63 7.15 -6.59
N TYR A 365 -3.90 7.50 -6.70
CA TYR A 365 -4.73 7.23 -7.88
C TYR A 365 -4.20 7.91 -9.15
N GLY A 366 -3.85 9.20 -9.08
CA GLY A 366 -3.36 9.94 -10.26
C GLY A 366 -2.05 9.34 -10.79
N LYS A 367 -1.14 8.98 -9.89
CA LYS A 367 0.16 8.39 -10.23
C LYS A 367 -0.01 6.99 -10.79
N ARG A 368 -0.83 6.15 -10.14
CA ARG A 368 -1.18 4.79 -10.58
C ARG A 368 -1.76 4.78 -11.98
N THR A 369 -2.76 5.62 -12.22
CA THR A 369 -3.48 5.71 -13.51
C THR A 369 -2.53 6.14 -14.64
N THR A 370 -1.71 7.16 -14.37
CA THR A 370 -0.74 7.66 -15.36
C THR A 370 0.37 6.64 -15.61
N ALA A 371 0.90 5.99 -14.57
CA ALA A 371 1.95 4.98 -14.70
C ALA A 371 1.48 3.73 -15.48
N ILE A 372 0.23 3.27 -15.24
CA ILE A 372 -0.40 2.22 -16.06
C ILE A 372 -0.48 2.68 -17.51
N GLY A 373 -0.95 3.91 -17.76
CA GLY A 373 -1.01 4.48 -19.10
C GLY A 373 0.35 4.48 -19.78
N ILE A 374 1.40 5.00 -19.15
CA ILE A 374 2.78 4.98 -19.71
C ILE A 374 3.21 3.56 -20.06
N GLN A 375 3.00 2.60 -19.15
CA GLN A 375 3.41 1.21 -19.34
C GLN A 375 2.70 0.56 -20.53
N VAL A 376 1.38 0.72 -20.64
CA VAL A 376 0.57 0.11 -21.70
C VAL A 376 0.79 0.81 -23.03
N THR A 377 1.03 2.12 -23.01
CA THR A 377 1.30 2.92 -24.21
C THR A 377 2.61 2.48 -24.87
N LEU A 378 3.66 2.29 -24.07
CA LEU A 378 4.92 1.72 -24.54
C LEU A 378 4.75 0.27 -25.00
N ALA A 379 3.88 -0.52 -24.36
CA ALA A 379 3.56 -1.86 -24.86
C ALA A 379 2.89 -1.82 -26.25
N ASN A 380 1.98 -0.88 -26.49
CA ASN A 380 1.24 -0.76 -27.75
C ASN A 380 2.08 -0.21 -28.91
N LEU A 381 3.14 0.56 -28.63
CA LEU A 381 4.14 0.91 -29.65
C LEU A 381 4.79 -0.33 -30.28
N ALA A 382 4.88 -1.45 -29.55
CA ALA A 382 5.34 -2.71 -30.13
C ALA A 382 4.40 -3.25 -31.21
N GLY A 383 3.11 -2.94 -31.16
CA GLY A 383 2.12 -3.32 -32.17
C GLY A 383 2.39 -2.68 -33.53
N ILE A 384 3.03 -1.50 -33.55
CA ILE A 384 3.48 -0.84 -34.80
C ILE A 384 4.66 -1.60 -35.40
N VAL A 385 5.59 -2.10 -34.58
CA VAL A 385 6.82 -2.76 -35.03
C VAL A 385 6.59 -4.22 -35.43
N SER A 386 5.67 -4.90 -34.74
CA SER A 386 5.50 -6.36 -34.83
C SER A 386 5.14 -6.90 -36.23
N PRO A 387 4.32 -6.21 -37.05
CA PRO A 387 4.04 -6.67 -38.40
C PRO A 387 5.27 -6.71 -39.32
N PHE A 388 6.30 -5.89 -39.05
CA PHE A 388 7.47 -5.74 -39.91
C PHE A 388 8.61 -6.72 -39.58
N ILE A 389 8.50 -7.51 -38.51
CA ILE A 389 9.59 -8.40 -38.07
C ILE A 389 9.50 -9.82 -38.67
N TYR A 390 8.37 -10.21 -39.26
CA TYR A 390 8.18 -11.50 -39.96
C TYR A 390 7.92 -11.30 -41.47
N PRO A 391 8.91 -10.85 -42.25
CA PRO A 391 8.73 -10.66 -43.68
C PRO A 391 8.68 -12.02 -44.42
N THR A 392 7.98 -12.05 -45.55
CA THR A 392 7.70 -13.28 -46.32
C THR A 392 8.92 -13.85 -47.06
N ASP A 393 9.95 -13.03 -47.28
CA ASP A 393 11.22 -13.40 -47.90
C ASP A 393 12.11 -14.31 -47.01
N GLU A 394 11.83 -14.38 -45.71
CA GLU A 394 12.53 -15.27 -44.76
C GLU A 394 11.81 -16.59 -44.47
N THR A 395 10.78 -16.92 -45.25
CA THR A 395 10.12 -18.23 -45.22
C THR A 395 11.14 -19.33 -45.55
N PRO A 396 11.11 -20.51 -44.89
CA PRO A 396 10.16 -20.98 -43.88
C PRO A 396 10.61 -20.79 -42.42
N ARG A 397 11.84 -20.33 -42.16
CA ARG A 397 12.41 -20.33 -40.79
C ARG A 397 12.20 -19.03 -40.02
N TYR A 398 11.91 -17.92 -40.70
CA TYR A 398 11.67 -16.60 -40.09
C TYR A 398 12.71 -16.22 -39.02
N VAL A 399 13.99 -16.37 -39.38
CA VAL A 399 15.11 -16.27 -38.43
C VAL A 399 15.17 -14.88 -37.80
N LYS A 400 14.99 -13.82 -38.58
CA LYS A 400 15.00 -12.43 -38.09
C LYS A 400 13.88 -12.18 -37.10
N GLY A 401 12.65 -12.58 -37.41
CA GLY A 401 11.49 -12.40 -36.54
C GLY A 401 11.67 -13.10 -35.19
N ASN A 402 12.12 -14.35 -35.23
CA ASN A 402 12.41 -15.14 -34.03
C ASN A 402 13.61 -14.57 -33.23
N ALA A 403 14.66 -14.09 -33.91
CA ALA A 403 15.85 -13.51 -33.27
C ALA A 403 15.54 -12.15 -32.61
N ILE A 404 14.79 -11.27 -33.28
CA ILE A 404 14.33 -10.00 -32.71
C ILE A 404 13.44 -10.28 -31.50
N SER A 405 12.49 -11.21 -31.61
CA SER A 405 11.61 -11.58 -30.50
C SER A 405 12.40 -12.13 -29.31
N LEU A 406 13.41 -12.97 -29.55
CA LEU A 406 14.33 -13.47 -28.52
C LEU A 406 15.07 -12.34 -27.81
N ALA A 407 15.69 -11.42 -28.57
CA ALA A 407 16.44 -10.31 -28.03
C ALA A 407 15.54 -9.39 -27.17
N MET A 408 14.32 -9.12 -27.64
CA MET A 408 13.36 -8.27 -26.94
C MET A 408 12.82 -8.90 -25.66
N VAL A 409 12.54 -10.20 -25.65
CA VAL A 409 12.15 -10.89 -24.40
C VAL A 409 13.32 -11.04 -23.43
N ALA A 410 14.54 -11.24 -23.91
CA ALA A 410 15.74 -11.24 -23.07
C ALA A 410 15.95 -9.87 -22.40
N MET A 411 15.84 -8.78 -23.17
CA MET A 411 15.89 -7.41 -22.65
C MET A 411 14.79 -7.18 -21.60
N SER A 412 13.54 -7.55 -21.90
CA SER A 412 12.41 -7.45 -20.98
C SER A 412 12.67 -8.20 -19.67
N THR A 413 13.20 -9.42 -19.77
CA THR A 413 13.57 -10.27 -18.62
C THR A 413 14.66 -9.62 -17.77
N MET A 414 15.68 -9.03 -18.39
CA MET A 414 16.74 -8.29 -17.69
C MET A 414 16.20 -7.05 -16.98
N VAL A 415 15.32 -6.29 -17.62
CA VAL A 415 14.68 -5.11 -17.04
C VAL A 415 13.81 -5.50 -15.83
N PHE A 416 12.98 -6.54 -15.94
CA PHE A 416 12.19 -7.02 -14.81
C PHE A 416 13.05 -7.63 -13.71
N GLY A 417 14.16 -8.27 -14.06
CA GLY A 417 15.18 -8.72 -13.10
C GLY A 417 15.80 -7.56 -12.33
N PHE A 418 16.23 -6.51 -13.03
CA PHE A 418 16.73 -5.28 -12.42
C PHE A 418 15.71 -4.67 -11.45
N MET A 419 14.45 -4.51 -11.89
CA MET A 419 13.38 -3.99 -11.03
C MET A 419 13.13 -4.90 -9.82
N TRP A 420 13.24 -6.22 -9.99
CA TRP A 420 13.07 -7.17 -8.89
C TRP A 420 14.18 -7.02 -7.86
N PHE A 421 15.45 -6.95 -8.29
CA PHE A 421 16.58 -6.72 -7.40
C PHE A 421 16.50 -5.35 -6.73
N TRP A 422 16.12 -4.30 -7.47
CA TRP A 422 15.93 -2.95 -6.94
C TRP A 422 14.88 -2.92 -5.84
N PHE A 423 13.67 -3.43 -6.09
CA PHE A 423 12.63 -3.48 -5.06
C PHE A 423 12.98 -4.43 -3.91
N ALA A 424 13.69 -5.53 -4.15
CA ALA A 424 14.15 -6.41 -3.07
C ALA A 424 15.19 -5.73 -2.17
N ARG A 425 16.14 -4.98 -2.76
CA ARG A 425 17.12 -4.17 -2.05
C ARG A 425 16.40 -3.07 -1.27
N GLU A 426 15.50 -2.35 -1.90
CA GLU A 426 14.77 -1.24 -1.29
C GLU A 426 13.86 -1.74 -0.15
N ASN A 427 13.17 -2.86 -0.33
CA ASN A 427 12.39 -3.49 0.75
C ASN A 427 13.29 -3.97 1.91
N LYS A 428 14.51 -4.44 1.65
CA LYS A 428 15.49 -4.77 2.71
C LYS A 428 15.97 -3.52 3.44
N ARG A 429 16.30 -2.43 2.71
CA ARG A 429 16.68 -1.14 3.31
C ARG A 429 15.54 -0.54 4.12
N ARG A 430 14.29 -0.65 3.66
CA ARG A 430 13.08 -0.27 4.38
C ARG A 430 12.89 -1.10 5.65
N ALA A 431 13.09 -2.42 5.57
CA ALA A 431 13.02 -3.30 6.74
C ALA A 431 14.17 -3.06 7.74
N ALA A 432 15.30 -2.53 7.28
CA ALA A 432 16.45 -2.13 8.10
C ALA A 432 16.35 -0.68 8.61
N GLY A 433 15.37 0.11 8.17
CA GLY A 433 15.21 1.52 8.53
C GLY A 433 16.21 2.49 7.86
N GLU A 434 16.95 2.05 6.84
CA GLU A 434 18.11 2.76 6.24
C GLU A 434 17.75 3.73 5.09
N THR A 435 16.47 3.99 4.84
CA THR A 435 16.01 4.65 3.59
C THR A 435 15.04 5.78 3.85
N MET A 436 15.08 6.34 5.05
CA MET A 436 14.25 7.50 5.34
C MET A 436 14.93 8.65 4.65
N LEU A 437 14.39 9.07 3.50
CA LEU A 437 14.87 10.30 2.89
C LEU A 437 14.71 11.38 3.97
N PRO A 438 15.72 12.25 4.19
CA PRO A 438 15.65 13.29 5.22
C PRO A 438 14.30 14.00 5.16
N LYS A 439 13.80 14.26 3.93
CA LYS A 439 12.46 14.74 3.55
C LYS A 439 11.23 13.88 3.97
N HIS A 440 11.30 12.80 4.75
CA HIS A 440 10.09 12.10 5.25
C HIS A 440 10.02 11.94 6.78
N GLU A 441 11.08 12.28 7.51
CA GLU A 441 11.10 12.28 8.99
C GLU A 441 10.11 13.29 9.62
N GLY A 442 9.31 12.88 10.61
CA GLY A 442 8.43 13.78 11.38
C GLY A 442 7.07 14.12 10.78
N LEU A 443 6.65 13.49 9.68
CA LEU A 443 5.27 13.56 9.19
C LEU A 443 4.38 12.62 10.02
N SER A 444 3.13 13.01 10.28
CA SER A 444 2.15 12.15 10.96
C SER A 444 1.87 10.87 10.16
N ASP A 445 1.36 9.81 10.79
CA ASP A 445 1.04 8.54 10.10
C ASP A 445 0.10 8.73 8.90
N GLU A 446 -0.80 9.72 8.95
CA GLU A 446 -1.67 10.12 7.84
C GLU A 446 -0.91 10.83 6.72
N GLU A 447 -0.06 11.82 7.02
CA GLU A 447 0.77 12.52 6.03
C GLU A 447 1.81 11.58 5.39
N LEU A 448 2.32 10.65 6.19
CA LEU A 448 3.15 9.53 5.73
C LEU A 448 2.34 8.65 4.77
N ALA A 449 1.10 8.31 5.10
CA ALA A 449 0.22 7.58 4.18
C ALA A 449 -0.09 8.39 2.90
N GLU A 450 -0.24 9.72 2.97
CA GLU A 450 -0.50 10.57 1.81
C GLU A 450 0.67 10.62 0.81
N LEU A 451 1.90 10.50 1.29
CA LEU A 451 3.11 10.41 0.45
C LEU A 451 3.19 9.12 -0.39
N GLY A 452 2.39 8.11 -0.05
CA GLY A 452 2.19 6.93 -0.90
C GLY A 452 3.43 6.05 -1.04
N ASP A 453 4.06 6.03 -2.23
CA ASP A 453 5.20 5.15 -2.51
C ASP A 453 6.55 5.71 -2.03
N GLU A 454 6.56 6.95 -1.54
CA GLU A 454 7.75 7.65 -1.02
C GLU A 454 8.03 7.39 0.47
N THR A 455 7.15 6.72 1.20
CA THR A 455 7.16 6.79 2.66
C THR A 455 7.73 5.59 3.42
N GLN A 456 8.27 5.91 4.61
CA GLN A 456 8.79 5.02 5.65
C GLN A 456 8.08 5.28 6.98
N LEU A 457 7.94 4.25 7.81
CA LEU A 457 7.48 4.39 9.20
C LEU A 457 8.68 4.63 10.13
N PRO A 458 8.70 5.69 10.94
CA PRO A 458 9.34 5.68 12.24
C PRO A 458 8.28 5.75 13.34
N THR A 459 8.22 4.73 14.19
CA THR A 459 7.58 4.85 15.51
C THR A 459 8.61 5.42 16.48
N MET A 460 8.32 6.54 17.15
CA MET A 460 9.10 7.06 18.28
C MET A 460 8.85 6.21 19.55
N GLY A 461 9.85 6.17 20.44
CA GLY A 461 9.94 5.22 21.55
C GLY A 461 10.39 3.83 21.10
N ILE A 462 9.97 2.79 21.81
CA ILE A 462 10.28 1.39 21.49
C ILE A 462 9.72 1.00 20.12
N LYS A 463 10.63 0.76 19.17
CA LYS A 463 10.25 0.53 17.77
C LYS A 463 9.31 -0.65 17.63
N GLN A 464 8.13 -0.41 17.04
CA GLN A 464 7.12 -1.43 16.74
C GLN A 464 6.61 -2.23 17.96
N LEU A 465 6.74 -1.70 19.19
CA LEU A 465 6.21 -2.38 20.39
C LEU A 465 4.68 -2.50 20.34
N PHE A 466 3.99 -1.44 19.92
CA PHE A 466 2.53 -1.44 19.85
C PHE A 466 1.98 -2.52 18.92
N SER A 467 2.64 -2.79 17.78
CA SER A 467 2.21 -3.85 16.87
C SER A 467 2.38 -5.24 17.48
N ILE A 468 3.47 -5.48 18.22
CA ILE A 468 3.66 -6.73 18.97
C ILE A 468 2.56 -6.91 20.01
N ILE A 469 2.26 -5.87 20.79
CA ILE A 469 1.19 -5.94 21.80
C ILE A 469 -0.16 -6.21 21.14
N LYS A 470 -0.46 -5.53 20.02
CA LYS A 470 -1.71 -5.74 19.29
C LYS A 470 -1.85 -7.16 18.73
N ASP A 471 -0.75 -7.77 18.29
CA ASP A 471 -0.76 -9.10 17.69
C ASP A 471 -0.76 -10.23 18.73
N GLU A 472 0.01 -10.09 19.82
CA GLU A 472 0.22 -11.14 20.82
C GLU A 472 -0.64 -10.96 22.08
N ALA A 473 -0.98 -9.72 22.45
CA ALA A 473 -1.73 -9.37 23.66
C ALA A 473 -2.88 -8.37 23.38
N PRO A 474 -3.80 -8.64 22.43
CA PRO A 474 -4.86 -7.69 22.05
C PRO A 474 -5.80 -7.32 23.21
N GLU A 475 -5.99 -8.22 24.18
CA GLU A 475 -6.84 -7.98 25.36
C GLU A 475 -6.26 -6.93 26.33
N ALA A 476 -4.97 -6.57 26.16
CA ALA A 476 -4.31 -5.53 26.92
C ALA A 476 -4.71 -4.12 26.46
N ILE A 477 -5.24 -3.98 25.24
CA ILE A 477 -5.62 -2.70 24.64
C ILE A 477 -7.15 -2.55 24.73
N LYS A 478 -7.61 -1.45 25.30
CA LYS A 478 -9.00 -1.01 25.24
C LYS A 478 -9.08 0.32 24.53
N GLU A 479 -10.12 0.49 23.71
CA GLU A 479 -10.40 1.75 23.03
C GLU A 479 -11.73 2.31 23.53
N GLY A 480 -11.79 3.62 23.77
CA GLY A 480 -13.00 4.24 24.27
C GLY A 480 -13.04 5.76 24.14
N GLU A 481 -14.20 6.33 24.43
CA GLU A 481 -14.38 7.78 24.43
C GLU A 481 -13.71 8.43 25.64
N ILE A 482 -13.33 9.71 25.50
CA ILE A 482 -12.75 10.50 26.60
C ILE A 482 -13.65 10.57 27.84
N LYS A 483 -14.97 10.52 27.65
CA LYS A 483 -15.97 10.49 28.73
C LYS A 483 -15.82 9.27 29.65
N ASN A 484 -15.24 8.17 29.14
CA ASN A 484 -15.01 6.97 29.95
C ASN A 484 -13.97 7.21 31.06
N GLN A 485 -13.18 8.28 30.95
CA GLN A 485 -12.17 8.68 31.93
C GLN A 485 -12.69 9.71 32.95
N PHE A 486 -14.02 9.96 32.99
CA PHE A 486 -14.63 10.88 33.96
C PHE A 486 -14.27 10.52 35.41
N GLY A 487 -13.81 11.53 36.15
CA GLY A 487 -13.41 11.43 37.57
C GLY A 487 -12.00 10.86 37.80
N ARG A 488 -11.26 10.50 36.75
CA ARG A 488 -9.89 9.96 36.87
C ARG A 488 -8.87 11.09 37.02
N LYS A 489 -7.89 10.87 37.90
CA LYS A 489 -6.65 11.66 37.96
C LYS A 489 -5.64 11.05 36.99
N VAL A 490 -4.99 11.83 36.13
CA VAL A 490 -4.07 11.31 35.11
C VAL A 490 -2.78 12.13 35.12
N ALA A 491 -1.62 11.48 35.19
CA ALA A 491 -0.33 12.14 35.03
C ALA A 491 0.03 12.18 33.54
N ILE A 492 0.35 13.36 33.02
CA ILE A 492 0.55 13.63 31.59
C ILE A 492 1.98 14.06 31.38
N ASP A 493 2.65 13.40 30.43
CA ASP A 493 3.95 13.82 29.94
C ASP A 493 3.81 15.17 29.19
N ALA A 494 4.29 16.24 29.84
CA ALA A 494 4.20 17.60 29.33
C ALA A 494 5.18 17.84 28.18
N SER A 495 6.37 17.24 28.22
CA SER A 495 7.40 17.44 27.19
C SER A 495 6.95 16.91 25.84
N MET A 496 6.43 15.68 25.79
CA MET A 496 5.86 15.11 24.58
C MET A 496 4.62 15.88 24.11
N SER A 497 3.80 16.35 25.05
CA SER A 497 2.63 17.16 24.74
C SER A 497 3.00 18.50 24.09
N ILE A 498 3.95 19.25 24.65
CA ILE A 498 4.39 20.55 24.13
C ILE A 498 5.00 20.39 22.74
N TYR A 499 5.83 19.35 22.55
CA TYR A 499 6.37 19.03 21.23
C TYR A 499 5.26 18.80 20.20
N SER A 500 4.25 18.00 20.56
CA SER A 500 3.10 17.75 19.68
C SER A 500 2.29 19.03 19.37
N PHE A 501 2.16 19.95 20.34
CA PHE A 501 1.44 21.20 20.16
C PHE A 501 2.17 22.16 19.23
N LEU A 502 3.49 22.29 19.37
CA LEU A 502 4.29 23.16 18.50
C LEU A 502 4.31 22.71 17.03
N ILE A 503 4.08 21.42 16.79
CA ILE A 503 3.94 20.84 15.44
C ILE A 503 2.52 21.04 14.92
N ALA A 504 1.50 20.68 15.72
CA ALA A 504 0.12 20.61 15.26
C ALA A 504 -0.59 21.98 15.21
N VAL A 505 -0.19 22.93 16.07
CA VAL A 505 -0.88 24.21 16.22
C VAL A 505 -0.18 25.26 15.36
N ARG A 506 -0.65 25.43 14.13
CA ARG A 506 -0.11 26.34 13.11
C ARG A 506 -1.22 27.03 12.33
N SER A 507 -0.93 28.20 11.76
CA SER A 507 -1.77 28.89 10.78
C SER A 507 -0.94 29.13 9.52
N ASP A 508 -1.49 28.79 8.34
CA ASP A 508 -0.79 28.89 7.05
C ASP A 508 0.64 28.29 7.06
N GLY A 509 0.79 27.15 7.74
CA GLY A 509 2.05 26.44 7.86
C GLY A 509 3.08 27.06 8.82
N GLN A 510 2.78 28.19 9.47
CA GLN A 510 3.65 28.84 10.45
C GLN A 510 3.15 28.66 11.89
N GLN A 511 4.07 28.70 12.85
CA GLN A 511 3.71 28.70 14.28
C GLN A 511 2.99 30.01 14.62
N LEU A 512 2.02 29.94 15.54
CA LEU A 512 1.36 31.14 16.02
C LEU A 512 2.34 31.96 16.82
N MET A 513 2.35 33.27 16.60
CA MET A 513 3.23 34.22 17.29
C MET A 513 2.43 35.43 17.79
N ASN A 514 2.92 36.08 18.85
CA ASN A 514 2.43 37.40 19.26
C ASN A 514 3.05 38.50 18.38
N GLU A 515 2.66 39.76 18.62
CA GLU A 515 3.20 40.92 17.89
C GLU A 515 4.72 41.10 18.08
N SER A 516 5.29 40.56 19.15
CA SER A 516 6.73 40.58 19.45
C SER A 516 7.51 39.44 18.79
N GLY A 517 6.84 38.50 18.11
CA GLY A 517 7.46 37.35 17.45
C GLY A 517 7.66 36.12 18.35
N ASP A 518 7.17 36.14 19.59
CA ASP A 518 7.22 34.99 20.50
C ASP A 518 6.21 33.94 20.08
N THR A 519 6.61 32.67 20.05
CA THR A 519 5.69 31.56 19.72
C THR A 519 4.62 31.41 20.80
N THR A 520 3.37 31.15 20.40
CA THR A 520 2.21 30.96 21.29
C THR A 520 1.48 29.63 21.09
N SER A 521 1.93 28.82 20.12
CA SER A 521 1.36 27.51 19.79
C SER A 521 1.32 26.53 20.97
N HIS A 522 2.37 26.49 21.81
CA HIS A 522 2.40 25.64 23.01
C HIS A 522 1.36 26.05 24.05
N LEU A 523 1.14 27.35 24.23
CA LEU A 523 0.13 27.88 25.16
C LEU A 523 -1.28 27.57 24.67
N MET A 524 -1.55 27.78 23.38
CA MET A 524 -2.86 27.48 22.82
C MET A 524 -3.18 25.98 22.90
N GLY A 525 -2.22 25.13 22.54
CA GLY A 525 -2.36 23.67 22.68
C GLY A 525 -2.62 23.27 24.13
N MET A 526 -1.78 23.72 25.06
CA MET A 526 -1.90 23.40 26.48
C MET A 526 -3.26 23.85 27.06
N PHE A 527 -3.68 25.09 26.79
CA PHE A 527 -4.92 25.66 27.30
C PHE A 527 -6.15 24.85 26.87
N TYR A 528 -6.35 24.66 25.55
CA TYR A 528 -7.55 24.00 25.04
C TYR A 528 -7.58 22.49 25.30
N ARG A 529 -6.43 21.81 25.31
CA ARG A 529 -6.37 20.37 25.65
C ARG A 529 -6.69 20.14 27.11
N THR A 530 -6.16 21.00 27.98
CA THR A 530 -6.48 20.96 29.42
C THR A 530 -7.96 21.22 29.66
N LEU A 531 -8.56 22.22 29.01
CA LEU A 531 -9.99 22.49 29.08
C LEU A 531 -10.83 21.27 28.65
N ARG A 532 -10.48 20.64 27.53
CA ARG A 532 -11.17 19.41 27.05
C ARG A 532 -11.13 18.30 28.09
N MET A 533 -10.00 18.08 28.74
CA MET A 533 -9.87 17.05 29.77
C MET A 533 -10.73 17.38 31.00
N VAL A 534 -10.65 18.61 31.48
CA VAL A 534 -11.40 19.08 32.66
C VAL A 534 -12.92 19.05 32.40
N ASP A 535 -13.37 19.42 31.21
CA ASP A 535 -14.80 19.34 30.83
C ASP A 535 -15.34 17.91 30.79
N ASN A 536 -14.48 16.93 30.52
CA ASN A 536 -14.82 15.52 30.59
C ASN A 536 -14.57 14.93 32.00
N GLY A 537 -14.37 15.79 33.00
CA GLY A 537 -14.20 15.42 34.40
C GLY A 537 -12.86 14.76 34.72
N ILE A 538 -11.88 14.82 33.83
CA ILE A 538 -10.52 14.33 34.08
C ILE A 538 -9.76 15.38 34.89
N LYS A 539 -8.96 14.93 35.85
CA LYS A 539 -8.08 15.78 36.66
C LYS A 539 -6.63 15.61 36.17
N PRO A 540 -6.14 16.47 35.26
CA PRO A 540 -4.80 16.34 34.70
C PRO A 540 -3.74 16.84 35.67
N LEU A 541 -2.62 16.12 35.75
CA LEU A 541 -1.39 16.54 36.40
C LEU A 541 -0.30 16.50 35.34
N TYR A 542 0.34 17.63 35.06
CA TYR A 542 1.41 17.67 34.05
C TYR A 542 2.78 17.39 34.67
N VAL A 543 3.61 16.60 33.99
CA VAL A 543 4.97 16.28 34.44
C VAL A 543 5.95 16.73 33.36
N PHE A 544 6.88 17.59 33.71
CA PHE A 544 7.92 18.12 32.83
C PHE A 544 9.23 17.36 33.02
N ASP A 545 10.00 17.19 31.94
CA ASP A 545 11.35 16.64 32.03
C ASP A 545 12.31 17.52 32.83
N GLY A 546 13.25 16.86 33.47
CA GLY A 546 14.44 17.46 34.07
C GLY A 546 15.66 17.30 33.19
N ALA A 547 16.78 16.86 33.78
CA ALA A 547 18.03 16.65 33.05
C ALA A 547 18.00 15.31 32.32
N PRO A 548 18.30 15.24 31.01
CA PRO A 548 18.28 13.97 30.29
C PRO A 548 19.35 13.01 30.85
N PRO A 549 19.07 11.69 30.90
CA PRO A 549 20.05 10.69 31.32
C PRO A 549 21.29 10.68 30.42
N LYS A 550 22.46 10.35 30.98
CA LYS A 550 23.72 10.28 30.22
C LYS A 550 23.65 9.32 29.02
N LEU A 551 22.96 8.19 29.17
CA LEU A 551 22.78 7.19 28.10
C LEU A 551 22.01 7.74 26.89
N LYS A 552 21.14 8.74 27.10
CA LYS A 552 20.36 9.38 26.02
C LYS A 552 21.21 10.34 25.16
N SER A 553 22.46 10.59 25.53
CA SER A 553 23.35 11.53 24.82
C SER A 553 23.56 11.19 23.34
N GLY A 554 23.67 9.89 23.01
CA GLY A 554 23.82 9.44 21.62
C GLY A 554 22.60 9.75 20.76
N GLU A 555 21.40 9.45 21.26
CA GLU A 555 20.15 9.77 20.56
C GLU A 555 19.92 11.29 20.50
N LEU A 556 20.27 12.05 21.54
CA LEU A 556 20.22 13.51 21.53
C LEU A 556 21.17 14.11 20.48
N ALA A 557 22.37 13.56 20.31
CA ALA A 557 23.31 13.98 19.28
C ALA A 557 22.76 13.68 17.88
N LYS A 558 22.16 12.51 17.66
CA LYS A 558 21.48 12.16 16.39
C LYS A 558 20.32 13.11 16.10
N ARG A 559 19.49 13.42 17.11
CA ARG A 559 18.39 14.41 16.99
C ARG A 559 18.91 15.81 16.68
N PHE A 560 20.03 16.22 17.28
CA PHE A 560 20.68 17.49 17.00
C PHE A 560 21.19 17.55 15.55
N GLN A 561 21.87 16.51 15.08
CA GLN A 561 22.38 16.43 13.71
C GLN A 561 21.24 16.48 12.68
N ARG A 562 20.19 15.66 12.86
CA ARG A 562 18.98 15.71 12.02
C ARG A 562 18.35 17.10 11.99
N LYS A 563 18.39 17.81 13.11
CA LYS A 563 17.87 19.17 13.21
C LYS A 563 18.72 20.19 12.45
N GLN A 564 20.04 20.06 12.53
CA GLN A 564 20.96 20.93 11.80
C GLN A 564 20.77 20.75 10.28
N GLU A 565 20.70 19.51 9.81
CA GLU A 565 20.38 19.18 8.42
C GLU A 565 19.00 19.73 7.99
N ALA A 566 17.99 19.66 8.87
CA ALA A 566 16.68 20.23 8.60
C ALA A 566 16.66 21.77 8.58
N GLN A 567 17.53 22.42 9.35
CA GLN A 567 17.69 23.88 9.38
C GLN A 567 18.36 24.37 8.09
N GLU A 568 19.42 23.70 7.64
CA GLU A 568 20.08 23.96 6.37
C GLU A 568 19.09 23.76 5.19
N GLY A 569 18.33 22.66 5.21
CA GLY A 569 17.27 22.42 4.22
C GLY A 569 16.12 23.43 4.27
N LEU A 570 15.82 24.02 5.43
CA LEU A 570 14.83 25.10 5.55
C LEU A 570 15.34 26.40 4.91
N GLU A 571 16.62 26.72 5.06
CA GLU A 571 17.25 27.90 4.45
C GLU A 571 17.27 27.75 2.93
N GLU A 572 17.68 26.59 2.41
CA GLU A 572 17.64 26.29 0.98
C GLU A 572 16.20 26.35 0.42
N ALA A 573 15.23 25.82 1.16
CA ALA A 573 13.82 25.84 0.77
C ALA A 573 13.21 27.26 0.79
N LYS A 574 13.67 28.15 1.66
CA LYS A 574 13.23 29.56 1.67
C LYS A 574 13.73 30.33 0.45
N GLU A 575 14.88 29.97 -0.10
CA GLU A 575 15.46 30.63 -1.28
C GLU A 575 14.93 30.06 -2.60
N THR A 576 14.72 28.75 -2.68
CA THR A 576 14.46 28.04 -3.95
C THR A 576 13.29 27.06 -3.94
N GLY A 577 12.70 26.80 -2.77
CA GLY A 577 11.70 25.74 -2.54
C GLY A 577 10.25 26.19 -2.72
N THR A 578 9.34 25.22 -2.68
CA THR A 578 7.90 25.49 -2.67
C THR A 578 7.39 25.80 -1.25
N ALA A 579 6.23 26.43 -1.12
CA ALA A 579 5.62 26.72 0.18
C ALA A 579 5.43 25.45 1.05
N GLU A 580 5.16 24.30 0.42
CA GLU A 580 5.06 23.00 1.11
C GLU A 580 6.41 22.49 1.63
N ASP A 581 7.51 22.74 0.90
CA ASP A 581 8.86 22.39 1.36
C ASP A 581 9.26 23.25 2.57
N ILE A 582 8.94 24.56 2.53
CA ILE A 582 9.17 25.49 3.64
C ILE A 582 8.40 25.03 4.89
N GLU A 583 7.11 24.71 4.75
CA GLU A 583 6.29 24.23 5.87
C GLU A 583 6.86 22.94 6.48
N LYS A 584 7.25 21.99 5.63
CA LYS A 584 7.78 20.69 6.02
C LYS A 584 9.10 20.75 6.75
N PHE A 585 10.09 21.49 6.23
CA PHE A 585 11.35 21.71 6.94
C PHE A 585 11.13 22.52 8.21
N SER A 586 10.21 23.49 8.18
CA SER A 586 9.82 24.29 9.35
C SER A 586 9.25 23.44 10.49
N ARG A 587 8.50 22.36 10.21
CA ARG A 587 8.01 21.46 11.28
C ARG A 587 9.12 20.66 11.94
N ARG A 588 10.22 20.40 11.25
CA ARG A 588 11.35 19.58 11.74
C ARG A 588 12.39 20.37 12.50
N THR A 589 12.45 21.67 12.28
CA THR A 589 13.28 22.59 13.07
C THR A 589 12.62 22.94 14.41
N VAL A 590 11.39 22.49 14.66
CA VAL A 590 10.69 22.69 15.94
C VAL A 590 11.48 22.07 17.08
N ARG A 591 11.70 22.88 18.11
CA ARG A 591 12.34 22.47 19.37
C ARG A 591 11.57 23.07 20.53
N VAL A 592 11.41 22.29 21.58
CA VAL A 592 10.94 22.80 22.87
C VAL A 592 12.08 23.55 23.55
N THR A 593 11.86 24.82 23.87
CA THR A 593 12.82 25.67 24.58
C THR A 593 12.49 25.71 26.07
N ARG A 594 13.43 26.19 26.89
CA ARG A 594 13.18 26.40 28.32
C ARG A 594 12.08 27.44 28.56
N GLU A 595 11.96 28.41 27.67
CA GLU A 595 10.91 29.43 27.71
C GLU A 595 9.53 28.83 27.46
N HIS A 596 9.39 27.90 26.50
CA HIS A 596 8.11 27.20 26.30
C HIS A 596 7.67 26.45 27.55
N ASN A 597 8.62 25.80 28.24
CA ASN A 597 8.33 25.11 29.51
C ASN A 597 7.91 26.10 30.60
N ALA A 598 8.62 27.23 30.76
CA ALA A 598 8.29 28.26 31.75
C ALA A 598 6.90 28.88 31.48
N ASP A 599 6.59 29.18 30.22
CA ASP A 599 5.29 29.69 29.79
C ASP A 599 4.16 28.70 30.10
N CYS A 600 4.35 27.42 29.78
CA CYS A 600 3.37 26.37 30.11
C CYS A 600 3.20 26.18 31.63
N GLN A 601 4.27 26.23 32.42
CA GLN A 601 4.20 26.15 33.87
C GLN A 601 3.44 27.34 34.47
N ARG A 602 3.71 28.56 33.98
CA ARG A 602 2.96 29.76 34.36
C ARG A 602 1.48 29.64 34.01
N LEU A 603 1.18 29.17 32.79
CA LEU A 603 -0.21 28.93 32.36
C LEU A 603 -0.91 27.93 33.28
N LEU A 604 -0.33 26.77 33.53
CA LEU A 604 -0.93 25.72 34.37
C LEU A 604 -1.19 26.21 35.79
N LYS A 605 -0.25 26.97 36.37
CA LYS A 605 -0.42 27.62 37.68
C LYS A 605 -1.63 28.56 37.69
N LEU A 606 -1.75 29.42 36.67
CA LEU A 606 -2.88 30.34 36.54
C LEU A 606 -4.22 29.61 36.28
N MET A 607 -4.18 28.46 35.60
CA MET A 607 -5.36 27.60 35.41
C MET A 607 -5.75 26.80 36.66
N GLY A 608 -4.95 26.82 37.73
CA GLY A 608 -5.16 26.01 38.93
C GLY A 608 -4.87 24.52 38.74
N ILE A 609 -4.10 24.17 37.70
CA ILE A 609 -3.73 22.79 37.35
C ILE A 609 -2.32 22.50 37.88
N PRO A 610 -2.12 21.44 38.67
CA PRO A 610 -0.82 21.13 39.22
C PRO A 610 0.14 20.63 38.15
N TYR A 611 1.43 20.90 38.36
CA TYR A 611 2.51 20.31 37.60
C TYR A 611 3.68 19.89 38.49
N ILE A 612 4.49 18.95 38.01
CA ILE A 612 5.73 18.48 38.65
C ILE A 612 6.87 18.58 37.64
N VAL A 613 8.08 18.86 38.12
CA VAL A 613 9.31 18.73 37.32
C VAL A 613 10.04 17.46 37.79
N ALA A 614 10.15 16.49 36.89
CA ALA A 614 10.88 15.25 37.13
C ALA A 614 12.39 15.53 37.26
N PRO A 615 13.16 14.70 37.98
CA PRO A 615 14.62 14.81 37.99
C PRO A 615 15.22 14.54 36.61
N THR A 616 14.69 13.52 35.91
CA THR A 616 15.11 13.11 34.57
C THR A 616 13.94 13.07 33.59
N GLU A 617 13.34 11.90 33.35
CA GLU A 617 12.30 11.69 32.34
C GLU A 617 10.89 11.79 32.96
N ALA A 618 9.98 12.51 32.28
CA ALA A 618 8.62 12.75 32.72
C ALA A 618 7.77 11.48 32.67
N GLU A 619 7.92 10.64 31.66
CA GLU A 619 7.21 9.38 31.51
C GLU A 619 7.52 8.39 32.65
N ALA A 620 8.77 8.37 33.11
CA ALA A 620 9.19 7.57 34.27
C ALA A 620 8.53 8.06 35.56
N GLN A 621 8.50 9.38 35.78
CA GLN A 621 7.85 9.99 36.93
C GLN A 621 6.32 9.79 36.90
N CYS A 622 5.69 9.89 35.72
CA CYS A 622 4.28 9.57 35.51
C CYS A 622 3.97 8.11 35.91
N ALA A 623 4.80 7.17 35.47
CA ALA A 623 4.64 5.75 35.79
C ALA A 623 4.74 5.49 37.31
N VAL A 624 5.65 6.18 38.02
CA VAL A 624 5.81 6.07 39.47
C VAL A 624 4.57 6.58 40.21
N LEU A 625 4.01 7.72 39.80
CA LEU A 625 2.81 8.30 40.40
C LEU A 625 1.59 7.40 40.18
N ALA A 626 1.46 6.79 39.00
CA ALA A 626 0.39 5.85 38.68
C ALA A 626 0.52 4.56 39.50
N ARG A 627 1.73 4.00 39.60
CA ARG A 627 2.02 2.81 40.41
C ARG A 627 1.76 3.01 41.89
N ALA A 628 2.04 4.20 42.42
CA ALA A 628 1.75 4.56 43.81
C ALA A 628 0.26 4.85 44.09
N GLY A 629 -0.59 4.83 43.06
CA GLY A 629 -2.02 5.12 43.20
C GLY A 629 -2.35 6.60 43.41
N LYS A 630 -1.38 7.52 43.24
CA LYS A 630 -1.63 8.97 43.30
C LYS A 630 -2.45 9.45 42.09
N VAL A 631 -2.25 8.80 40.95
CA VAL A 631 -3.05 8.96 39.73
C VAL A 631 -3.51 7.59 39.21
N TYR A 632 -4.53 7.58 38.35
CA TYR A 632 -5.08 6.37 37.73
C TYR A 632 -4.15 5.78 36.68
N ALA A 633 -3.58 6.63 35.83
CA ALA A 633 -2.77 6.22 34.68
C ALA A 633 -1.72 7.29 34.34
N ALA A 634 -0.69 6.86 33.63
CA ALA A 634 0.22 7.74 32.90
C ALA A 634 -0.34 7.98 31.49
N ALA A 635 -0.21 9.20 30.96
CA ALA A 635 -0.60 9.55 29.61
C ALA A 635 0.61 10.10 28.84
N SER A 636 1.04 9.35 27.84
CA SER A 636 2.09 9.73 26.90
C SER A 636 1.88 8.99 25.59
N GLU A 637 2.38 9.56 24.49
CA GLU A 637 2.49 8.83 23.22
C GLU A 637 3.72 7.93 23.18
N ASP A 638 4.65 8.13 24.12
CA ASP A 638 5.85 7.32 24.22
C ASP A 638 5.58 5.96 24.86
N MET A 639 5.90 4.90 24.12
CA MET A 639 5.70 3.52 24.53
C MET A 639 6.74 3.05 25.56
N ASP A 640 7.86 3.78 25.73
CA ASP A 640 8.86 3.56 26.78
C ASP A 640 8.24 3.65 28.19
N THR A 641 7.12 4.38 28.32
CA THR A 641 6.33 4.46 29.56
C THR A 641 5.92 3.08 30.11
N LEU A 642 5.70 2.09 29.24
CA LEU A 642 5.38 0.72 29.66
C LEU A 642 6.56 0.04 30.35
N CYS A 643 7.80 0.31 29.94
CA CYS A 643 9.01 -0.26 30.55
C CYS A 643 9.25 0.25 31.98
N PHE A 644 8.86 1.51 32.24
CA PHE A 644 8.85 2.08 33.59
C PHE A 644 7.75 1.51 34.50
N ASN A 645 6.98 0.52 34.01
CA ASN A 645 5.98 -0.24 34.76
C ASN A 645 4.88 0.65 35.35
N THR A 646 4.31 1.48 34.48
CA THR A 646 3.00 2.09 34.73
C THR A 646 1.93 1.00 34.75
N PRO A 647 0.93 1.02 35.64
CA PRO A 647 -0.17 0.08 35.59
C PRO A 647 -1.00 0.21 34.30
N ILE A 648 -1.22 1.47 33.87
CA ILE A 648 -2.05 1.84 32.73
C ILE A 648 -1.36 2.98 31.97
N LEU A 649 -1.24 2.83 30.65
CA LEU A 649 -0.83 3.87 29.73
C LEU A 649 -2.04 4.34 28.91
N LEU A 650 -2.32 5.63 28.94
CA LEU A 650 -3.32 6.28 28.10
C LEU A 650 -2.65 6.98 26.92
N ARG A 651 -3.01 6.59 25.70
CA ARG A 651 -2.61 7.28 24.47
C ARG A 651 -3.78 8.04 23.86
N HIS A 652 -3.45 9.00 23.01
CA HIS A 652 -4.34 9.92 22.30
C HIS A 652 -5.10 10.91 23.20
N LEU A 653 -4.73 11.01 24.49
CA LEU A 653 -5.42 11.89 25.44
C LEU A 653 -5.23 13.37 25.08
N THR A 654 -4.03 13.76 24.64
CA THR A 654 -3.66 15.14 24.33
C THR A 654 -3.92 15.52 22.86
N PHE A 655 -4.51 14.61 22.07
CA PHE A 655 -4.88 14.87 20.68
C PHE A 655 -6.04 15.86 20.55
N SER A 656 -6.18 16.42 19.35
CA SER A 656 -7.31 17.29 19.03
C SER A 656 -8.63 16.56 19.04
N GLU A 657 -9.66 17.20 19.58
CA GLU A 657 -11.03 16.73 19.45
C GLU A 657 -11.44 16.59 17.97
N GLN A 658 -10.91 17.46 17.11
CA GLN A 658 -11.12 17.41 15.67
C GLN A 658 -10.59 16.12 15.02
N ARG A 659 -9.60 15.44 15.62
CA ARG A 659 -9.05 14.17 15.09
C ARG A 659 -10.01 13.00 15.29
N LYS A 660 -10.98 13.09 16.20
CA LYS A 660 -11.97 12.04 16.51
C LYS A 660 -11.36 10.66 16.82
N GLU A 661 -10.10 10.61 17.22
CA GLU A 661 -9.40 9.38 17.61
C GLU A 661 -9.88 8.89 18.99
N PRO A 662 -10.15 7.58 19.17
CA PRO A 662 -10.48 7.02 20.48
C PRO A 662 -9.25 7.04 21.39
N ILE A 663 -9.50 7.16 22.70
CA ILE A 663 -8.46 7.00 23.71
C ILE A 663 -8.10 5.52 23.78
N GLN A 664 -6.80 5.24 23.70
CA GLN A 664 -6.28 3.89 23.88
C GLN A 664 -5.78 3.72 25.31
N GLU A 665 -6.25 2.68 25.97
CA GLU A 665 -5.87 2.30 27.32
C GLU A 665 -5.12 0.96 27.26
N ILE A 666 -3.84 0.99 27.62
CA ILE A 666 -2.96 -0.17 27.59
C ILE A 666 -2.66 -0.60 29.02
N HIS A 667 -3.08 -1.81 29.37
CA HIS A 667 -2.92 -2.41 30.70
C HIS A 667 -1.66 -3.27 30.76
N VAL A 668 -0.64 -2.86 31.53
CA VAL A 668 0.67 -3.54 31.54
C VAL A 668 0.61 -4.97 32.07
N ASP A 669 -0.21 -5.23 33.09
CA ASP A 669 -0.44 -6.58 33.62
C ASP A 669 -0.92 -7.55 32.52
N LYS A 670 -1.85 -7.10 31.69
CA LYS A 670 -2.34 -7.86 30.54
C LYS A 670 -1.35 -7.96 29.39
N VAL A 671 -0.49 -6.95 29.20
CA VAL A 671 0.62 -7.02 28.24
C VAL A 671 1.55 -8.16 28.63
N LEU A 672 2.00 -8.19 29.90
CA LEU A 672 2.89 -9.24 30.42
C LEU A 672 2.24 -10.63 30.36
N GLU A 673 0.96 -10.73 30.73
CA GLU A 673 0.19 -11.98 30.64
C GLU A 673 0.05 -12.48 29.19
N GLY A 674 -0.32 -11.60 28.26
CA GLY A 674 -0.50 -11.95 26.85
C GLY A 674 0.80 -12.33 26.14
N LEU A 675 1.91 -11.66 26.49
CA LEU A 675 3.23 -12.03 25.98
C LEU A 675 3.79 -13.30 26.60
N GLY A 676 3.34 -13.66 27.82
CA GLY A 676 3.80 -14.80 28.60
C GLY A 676 5.19 -14.58 29.17
N MET A 677 5.49 -13.35 29.60
CA MET A 677 6.83 -12.90 29.97
C MET A 677 6.78 -12.09 31.26
N GLU A 678 7.83 -12.18 32.08
CA GLU A 678 7.97 -11.33 33.26
C GLU A 678 8.44 -9.93 32.89
N ARG A 679 8.32 -8.96 33.81
CA ARG A 679 8.69 -7.55 33.56
C ARG A 679 10.13 -7.42 33.05
N GLU A 680 11.07 -8.16 33.62
CA GLU A 680 12.48 -8.14 33.22
C GLU A 680 12.67 -8.56 31.76
N GLN A 681 12.02 -9.66 31.36
CA GLN A 681 12.05 -10.13 29.98
C GLN A 681 11.35 -9.18 29.02
N PHE A 682 10.31 -8.48 29.48
CA PHE A 682 9.64 -7.44 28.69
C PHE A 682 10.56 -6.24 28.46
N VAL A 683 11.28 -5.76 29.48
CA VAL A 683 12.27 -4.69 29.31
C VAL A 683 13.39 -5.13 28.37
N ASP A 684 13.85 -6.38 28.46
CA ASP A 684 14.85 -6.93 27.53
C ASP A 684 14.36 -6.98 26.09
N LEU A 685 13.11 -7.39 25.88
CA LEU A 685 12.47 -7.34 24.57
C LEU A 685 12.46 -5.92 24.01
N CYS A 686 12.09 -4.96 24.84
CA CYS A 686 12.04 -3.55 24.48
C CYS A 686 13.41 -2.98 24.09
N ILE A 687 14.45 -3.36 24.83
CA ILE A 687 15.84 -3.01 24.49
C ILE A 687 16.23 -3.61 23.13
N LEU A 688 15.88 -4.87 22.84
CA LEU A 688 16.16 -5.51 21.53
C LEU A 688 15.40 -4.87 20.37
N LEU A 689 14.18 -4.39 20.60
CA LEU A 689 13.41 -3.67 19.58
C LEU A 689 14.05 -2.33 19.24
N GLY A 690 14.78 -1.74 20.19
CA GLY A 690 15.44 -0.46 20.10
C GLY A 690 14.69 0.58 20.94
N CYS A 691 15.35 1.04 22.00
CA CYS A 691 14.93 2.14 22.87
C CYS A 691 15.79 3.39 22.63
N ASP A 692 15.45 4.50 23.29
CA ASP A 692 16.17 5.78 23.15
C ASP A 692 17.56 5.81 23.81
N TYR A 693 17.91 4.80 24.62
CA TYR A 693 19.13 4.80 25.46
C TYR A 693 20.33 4.07 24.84
N LEU A 694 20.13 3.26 23.81
CA LEU A 694 21.21 2.54 23.13
C LEU A 694 20.83 2.17 21.70
N ASP A 695 21.84 1.91 20.88
CA ASP A 695 21.64 1.59 19.48
C ASP A 695 21.04 0.19 19.28
N PRO A 696 20.08 0.02 18.35
CA PRO A 696 19.46 -1.27 18.08
C PRO A 696 20.45 -2.23 17.38
N ILE A 697 20.32 -3.53 17.63
CA ILE A 697 21.12 -4.54 16.92
C ILE A 697 20.62 -4.64 15.46
N PRO A 698 21.49 -4.43 14.46
CA PRO A 698 21.13 -4.58 13.05
C PRO A 698 20.54 -5.97 12.74
N LYS A 699 19.51 -6.00 11.89
CA LYS A 699 18.79 -7.22 11.43
C LYS A 699 17.99 -7.95 12.52
N VAL A 700 17.87 -7.40 13.72
CA VAL A 700 16.91 -7.86 14.74
C VAL A 700 15.62 -7.06 14.59
N GLY A 701 14.63 -7.66 13.92
CA GLY A 701 13.28 -7.10 13.83
C GLY A 701 12.33 -7.65 14.91
N PRO A 702 11.08 -7.16 14.98
CA PRO A 702 10.19 -7.43 16.12
C PRO A 702 9.88 -8.91 16.36
N SER A 703 9.56 -9.65 15.30
CA SER A 703 9.33 -11.09 15.40
C SER A 703 10.57 -11.87 15.84
N THR A 704 11.76 -11.37 15.47
CA THR A 704 13.04 -11.98 15.82
C THR A 704 13.39 -11.67 17.28
N ALA A 705 13.21 -10.42 17.72
CA ALA A 705 13.42 -10.01 19.11
C ALA A 705 12.54 -10.82 20.07
N LEU A 706 11.23 -10.92 19.77
CA LEU A 706 10.29 -11.71 20.58
C LEU A 706 10.69 -13.19 20.65
N LYS A 707 11.14 -13.76 19.52
CA LYS A 707 11.62 -15.13 19.48
C LYS A 707 12.89 -15.31 20.32
N LEU A 708 13.86 -14.40 20.21
CA LEU A 708 15.12 -14.48 20.93
C LEU A 708 14.89 -14.44 22.45
N ILE A 709 14.05 -13.52 22.95
CA ILE A 709 13.78 -13.50 24.39
C ILE A 709 12.99 -14.74 24.83
N ARG A 710 12.05 -15.25 24.03
CA ARG A 710 11.33 -16.50 24.37
C ARG A 710 12.25 -17.73 24.40
N ASP A 711 13.22 -17.81 23.50
CA ASP A 711 14.13 -18.95 23.37
C ASP A 711 15.25 -18.90 24.42
N HIS A 712 15.80 -17.71 24.71
CA HIS A 712 16.99 -17.56 25.57
C HIS A 712 16.66 -17.03 26.97
N GLY A 713 15.51 -16.41 27.19
CA GLY A 713 14.99 -15.99 28.49
C GLY A 713 15.51 -14.65 29.00
N SER A 714 16.76 -14.26 28.71
CA SER A 714 17.34 -12.97 29.13
C SER A 714 18.30 -12.41 28.08
N LEU A 715 18.58 -11.09 28.13
CA LEU A 715 19.47 -10.43 27.18
C LEU A 715 20.91 -10.97 27.23
N GLU A 716 21.42 -11.32 28.41
CA GLU A 716 22.78 -11.88 28.58
C GLU A 716 22.93 -13.15 27.75
N LYS A 717 21.94 -14.05 27.84
CA LYS A 717 21.91 -15.31 27.10
C LYS A 717 21.75 -15.09 25.61
N VAL A 718 21.01 -14.07 25.19
CA VAL A 718 20.91 -13.67 23.78
C VAL A 718 22.25 -13.17 23.25
N VAL A 719 22.93 -12.30 24.00
CA VAL A 719 24.25 -11.75 23.65
C VAL A 719 25.31 -12.86 23.62
N GLU A 720 25.32 -13.74 24.62
CA GLU A 720 26.21 -14.90 24.67
C GLU A 720 25.99 -15.82 23.47
N TRP A 721 24.73 -16.13 23.14
CA TRP A 721 24.40 -16.92 21.96
C TRP A 721 24.83 -16.24 20.66
N MET A 722 24.63 -14.92 20.51
CA MET A 722 25.09 -14.17 19.34
C MET A 722 26.62 -14.17 19.18
N LYS A 723 27.37 -14.25 20.28
CA LYS A 723 28.85 -14.32 20.27
C LYS A 723 29.38 -15.74 20.03
N THR A 724 28.68 -16.77 20.50
CA THR A 724 29.16 -18.16 20.53
C THR A 724 28.65 -19.01 19.36
N ASP A 725 27.42 -18.80 18.89
CA ASP A 725 26.85 -19.59 17.79
C ASP A 725 27.43 -19.11 16.43
N PRO A 726 28.05 -19.99 15.63
CA PRO A 726 28.69 -19.61 14.37
C PRO A 726 27.73 -18.94 13.37
N LYS A 727 26.46 -19.37 13.33
CA LYS A 727 25.45 -18.80 12.41
C LYS A 727 24.90 -17.49 12.93
N ALA A 728 24.80 -17.34 14.25
CA ALA A 728 24.39 -16.08 14.87
C ALA A 728 25.46 -15.00 14.68
N LYS A 729 26.74 -15.34 14.85
CA LYS A 729 27.89 -14.44 14.72
C LYS A 729 28.07 -13.89 13.30
N GLU A 730 27.77 -14.69 12.27
CA GLU A 730 27.77 -14.23 10.87
C GLU A 730 26.57 -13.32 10.56
N ARG A 731 25.45 -13.54 11.25
CA ARG A 731 24.18 -12.87 10.97
C ARG A 731 24.02 -11.54 11.71
N TYR A 732 24.35 -11.50 12.99
CA TYR A 732 24.11 -10.37 13.90
C TYR A 732 25.43 -9.72 14.29
N THR A 733 25.46 -8.39 14.28
CA THR A 733 26.61 -7.59 14.68
C THR A 733 26.20 -6.74 15.86
N ILE A 734 26.74 -7.03 17.05
CA ILE A 734 26.47 -6.23 18.25
C ILE A 734 27.36 -4.98 18.18
N PRO A 735 26.84 -3.78 18.49
CA PRO A 735 27.67 -2.57 18.61
C PRO A 735 28.83 -2.78 19.57
N GLU A 736 30.00 -2.18 19.30
CA GLU A 736 31.21 -2.37 20.12
C GLU A 736 31.01 -1.88 21.56
N ASP A 737 30.26 -0.79 21.73
CA ASP A 737 29.84 -0.23 23.02
C ASP A 737 28.31 -0.35 23.13
N TRP A 738 27.85 -1.43 23.78
CA TRP A 738 26.43 -1.77 23.91
C TRP A 738 26.05 -1.96 25.38
N PRO A 739 25.89 -0.87 26.16
CA PRO A 739 25.67 -0.89 27.61
C PRO A 739 24.21 -1.23 27.95
N PHE A 740 23.75 -2.41 27.54
CA PHE A 740 22.37 -2.82 27.75
C PHE A 740 22.01 -3.00 29.23
N GLU A 741 22.98 -3.34 30.08
CA GLU A 741 22.79 -3.47 31.53
C GLU A 741 22.44 -2.12 32.16
N ASP A 742 23.17 -1.06 31.78
CA ASP A 742 22.91 0.30 32.28
C ASP A 742 21.54 0.81 31.81
N ALA A 743 21.14 0.51 30.57
CA ALA A 743 19.83 0.88 30.08
C ALA A 743 18.70 0.08 30.73
N ARG A 744 18.92 -1.21 31.02
CA ARG A 744 17.97 -2.00 31.82
C ARG A 744 17.85 -1.39 33.21
N ASP A 745 18.98 -1.10 33.87
CA ASP A 745 18.98 -0.48 35.20
C ASP A 745 18.21 0.85 35.19
N LEU A 746 18.35 1.67 34.16
CA LEU A 746 17.58 2.90 34.00
C LEU A 746 16.05 2.68 33.98
N PHE A 747 15.56 1.62 33.33
CA PHE A 747 14.12 1.29 33.35
C PHE A 747 13.63 0.74 34.71
N PHE A 748 14.52 0.09 35.48
CA PHE A 748 14.19 -0.48 36.77
C PHE A 748 14.31 0.52 37.93
N ASN A 749 15.37 1.32 37.89
CA ASN A 749 15.77 2.30 38.88
C ASN A 749 15.90 3.71 38.25
N PRO A 750 14.84 4.24 37.61
CA PRO A 750 14.92 5.57 37.03
C PRO A 750 15.11 6.63 38.11
N ASP A 751 15.84 7.70 37.80
CA ASP A 751 16.01 8.85 38.69
C ASP A 751 14.73 9.69 38.70
N VAL A 752 13.86 9.37 39.66
CA VAL A 752 12.52 9.92 39.85
C VAL A 752 12.30 10.28 41.32
N ARG A 753 11.45 11.28 41.55
CA ARG A 753 10.98 11.58 42.90
C ARG A 753 10.08 10.45 43.37
N LYS A 754 10.29 10.03 44.61
CA LYS A 754 9.41 9.06 45.26
C LYS A 754 8.01 9.65 45.36
N ALA A 755 7.00 8.78 45.33
CA ALA A 755 5.63 9.23 45.36
C ALA A 755 5.27 10.00 46.65
N ASP A 756 5.94 9.74 47.77
CA ASP A 756 5.76 10.43 49.06
C ASP A 756 6.52 11.75 49.19
N ASP A 757 7.33 12.14 48.19
CA ASP A 757 8.00 13.44 48.14
C ASP A 757 6.98 14.59 48.29
N PRO A 758 7.25 15.62 49.12
CA PRO A 758 6.36 16.79 49.27
C PRO A 758 6.00 17.46 47.95
N LEU A 759 6.90 17.46 46.95
CA LEU A 759 6.65 18.02 45.62
C LEU A 759 5.70 17.15 44.78
N CYS A 760 5.46 15.91 45.19
CA CYS A 760 4.45 15.03 44.62
C CYS A 760 3.10 15.11 45.36
N ASP A 761 2.95 16.00 46.35
CA ASP A 761 1.64 16.31 46.95
C ASP A 761 0.99 17.48 46.21
N PHE A 762 0.14 17.15 45.24
CA PHE A 762 -0.47 18.11 44.32
C PHE A 762 -1.97 18.28 44.59
N LYS A 763 -2.44 19.51 44.41
CA LYS A 763 -3.86 19.89 44.51
C LYS A 763 -4.26 20.68 43.28
N TRP A 764 -5.52 20.55 42.89
CA TRP A 764 -6.14 21.42 41.90
C TRP A 764 -6.75 22.59 42.65
N GLU A 765 -6.41 23.79 42.23
CA GLU A 765 -6.84 25.06 42.83
C GLU A 765 -7.80 25.78 41.89
N ASN A 766 -8.53 26.79 42.37
CA ASN A 766 -9.37 27.59 41.49
C ASN A 766 -8.49 28.38 40.49
N PRO A 767 -8.94 28.53 39.23
CA PRO A 767 -8.21 29.32 38.25
C PRO A 767 -8.16 30.81 38.66
N ASP A 768 -7.01 31.45 38.45
CA ASP A 768 -6.83 32.90 38.57
C ASP A 768 -7.26 33.57 37.25
N THR A 769 -8.51 34.02 37.20
CA THR A 769 -9.11 34.56 35.97
C THR A 769 -8.42 35.82 35.48
N GLU A 770 -8.10 36.74 36.39
CA GLU A 770 -7.44 38.01 36.03
C GLU A 770 -5.96 37.77 35.68
N GLY A 771 -5.28 36.86 36.38
CA GLY A 771 -3.93 36.44 36.00
C GLY A 771 -3.87 35.76 34.63
N LEU A 772 -4.87 34.93 34.28
CA LEU A 772 -5.00 34.34 32.94
C LEU A 772 -5.21 35.41 31.86
N VAL A 773 -6.05 36.41 32.11
CA VAL A 773 -6.27 37.53 31.18
C VAL A 773 -4.98 38.33 31.02
N GLN A 774 -4.32 38.69 32.11
CA GLN A 774 -3.04 39.41 32.07
C GLN A 774 -1.99 38.66 31.24
N PHE A 775 -1.82 37.37 31.48
CA PHE A 775 -0.81 36.58 30.79
C PHE A 775 -1.17 36.27 29.33
N LEU A 776 -2.36 35.72 29.08
CA LEU A 776 -2.72 35.27 27.73
C LEU A 776 -3.12 36.44 26.82
N VAL A 777 -3.88 37.41 27.31
CA VAL A 777 -4.41 38.51 26.49
C VAL A 777 -3.37 39.61 26.34
N HIS A 778 -2.89 40.18 27.45
CA HIS A 778 -2.03 41.36 27.41
C HIS A 778 -0.58 41.05 27.02
N GLU A 779 0.00 39.93 27.50
CA GLU A 779 1.39 39.57 27.16
C GLU A 779 1.51 38.71 25.88
N LYS A 780 0.55 37.81 25.65
CA LYS A 780 0.64 36.81 24.57
C LYS A 780 -0.37 37.00 23.42
N GLY A 781 -1.24 38.02 23.48
CA GLY A 781 -2.12 38.41 22.37
C GLY A 781 -3.33 37.50 22.10
N PHE A 782 -3.84 36.78 23.11
CA PHE A 782 -5.04 35.96 22.98
C PHE A 782 -6.31 36.81 23.04
N SER A 783 -7.42 36.30 22.48
CA SER A 783 -8.74 36.92 22.61
C SER A 783 -9.27 36.82 24.04
N GLU A 784 -9.60 37.96 24.64
CA GLU A 784 -10.11 38.06 26.01
C GLU A 784 -11.39 37.24 26.24
N ASP A 785 -12.37 37.34 25.33
CA ASP A 785 -13.62 36.59 25.42
C ASP A 785 -13.39 35.08 25.50
N ARG A 786 -12.44 34.56 24.72
CA ARG A 786 -12.10 33.13 24.72
C ARG A 786 -11.40 32.70 26.01
N VAL A 787 -10.51 33.54 26.53
CA VAL A 787 -9.79 33.27 27.79
C VAL A 787 -10.76 33.28 28.97
N ARG A 788 -11.62 34.29 29.08
CA ARG A 788 -12.65 34.38 30.14
C ARG A 788 -13.67 33.25 30.07
N SER A 789 -14.09 32.87 28.85
CA SER A 789 -14.95 31.69 28.65
C SER A 789 -14.28 30.39 29.09
N GLY A 790 -12.99 30.21 28.77
CA GLY A 790 -12.20 29.07 29.24
C GLY A 790 -12.07 29.03 30.76
N ALA A 791 -11.78 30.18 31.39
CA ALA A 791 -11.70 30.27 32.85
C ALA A 791 -13.03 29.92 33.55
N THR A 792 -14.15 30.39 32.99
CA THR A 792 -15.49 30.04 33.47
C THR A 792 -15.76 28.53 33.39
N ARG A 793 -15.31 27.86 32.32
CA ARG A 793 -15.39 26.40 32.18
C ARG A 793 -14.56 25.68 33.24
N LEU A 794 -13.34 26.14 33.52
CA LEU A 794 -12.51 25.58 34.59
C LEU A 794 -13.21 25.68 35.94
N GLU A 795 -13.70 26.87 36.32
CA GLU A 795 -14.42 27.06 37.58
C GLU A 795 -15.64 26.15 37.73
N LYS A 796 -16.45 26.01 36.67
CA LYS A 796 -17.66 25.20 36.68
C LYS A 796 -17.36 23.74 37.00
N ASN A 797 -16.34 23.17 36.35
CA ASN A 797 -15.99 21.77 36.54
C ASN A 797 -15.34 21.51 37.91
N MET A 798 -14.64 22.50 38.47
CA MET A 798 -14.05 22.40 39.81
C MET A 798 -15.07 22.46 40.95
N LYS A 799 -16.16 23.21 40.78
CA LYS A 799 -17.28 23.29 41.77
C LYS A 799 -18.17 22.04 41.76
N SER A 800 -18.13 21.22 40.70
CA SER A 800 -18.91 19.98 40.65
C SER A 800 -18.34 18.96 41.64
N SER A 801 -19.06 18.74 42.76
CA SER A 801 -18.74 17.64 43.68
C SER A 801 -18.98 16.32 42.95
N GLN A 802 -17.92 15.71 42.45
CA GLN A 802 -17.99 14.52 41.62
C GLN A 802 -18.32 13.30 42.48
N GLN A 803 -19.38 12.57 42.10
CA GLN A 803 -19.70 11.25 42.60
C GLN A 803 -18.50 10.31 42.34
N ALA A 804 -17.80 9.91 43.39
CA ALA A 804 -16.62 9.05 43.28
C ALA A 804 -17.01 7.67 42.72
N ARG A 805 -16.26 7.19 41.71
CA ARG A 805 -16.47 5.83 41.15
C ARG A 805 -16.17 4.76 42.19
N ILE A 806 -16.95 3.68 42.15
CA ILE A 806 -16.81 2.48 43.01
C ILE A 806 -15.37 1.92 42.97
N GLU A 807 -14.72 1.92 41.81
CA GLU A 807 -13.32 1.45 41.66
C GLU A 807 -12.28 2.30 42.41
N GLY A 808 -12.62 3.54 42.81
CA GLY A 808 -11.79 4.35 43.69
C GLY A 808 -11.90 3.95 45.17
N PHE A 809 -12.94 3.19 45.55
CA PHE A 809 -13.17 2.70 46.91
C PHE A 809 -12.65 1.27 47.13
N PHE A 810 -12.66 0.43 46.09
CA PHE A 810 -12.29 -0.98 46.19
C PHE A 810 -10.99 -1.27 45.42
N LYS A 811 -9.99 -1.80 46.11
CA LYS A 811 -8.79 -2.35 45.48
C LYS A 811 -9.19 -3.62 44.71
N VAL A 812 -8.97 -3.67 43.41
CA VAL A 812 -9.17 -4.87 42.61
C VAL A 812 -8.24 -5.96 43.18
N LEU A 813 -8.82 -7.03 43.73
CA LEU A 813 -8.04 -8.14 44.26
C LEU A 813 -7.34 -8.85 43.10
N PRO A 814 -6.02 -9.12 43.20
CA PRO A 814 -5.36 -9.97 42.22
C PRO A 814 -5.98 -11.36 42.25
N LYS A 815 -6.17 -11.97 41.07
CA LYS A 815 -6.63 -13.36 40.95
C LYS A 815 -5.78 -14.27 41.84
N THR A 816 -6.41 -15.22 42.52
CA THR A 816 -5.73 -16.19 43.37
C THR A 816 -4.73 -17.03 42.56
N GLU A 817 -3.71 -17.59 43.21
CA GLU A 817 -2.72 -18.44 42.51
C GLU A 817 -3.36 -19.65 41.81
N GLU A 818 -4.48 -20.16 42.33
CA GLU A 818 -5.28 -21.19 41.66
C GLU A 818 -5.98 -20.66 40.40
N GLU A 819 -6.56 -19.46 40.44
CA GLU A 819 -7.17 -18.82 39.27
C GLU A 819 -6.12 -18.43 38.22
N LYS A 820 -4.94 -17.96 38.63
CA LYS A 820 -3.81 -17.70 37.72
C LYS A 820 -3.31 -18.98 37.07
N LYS A 821 -3.15 -20.07 37.84
CA LYS A 821 -2.76 -21.38 37.29
C LYS A 821 -3.84 -21.95 36.37
N ALA A 822 -5.12 -21.81 36.72
CA ALA A 822 -6.23 -22.24 35.87
C ALA A 822 -6.29 -21.42 34.58
N HIS A 823 -6.08 -20.10 34.65
CA HIS A 823 -6.04 -19.23 33.48
C HIS A 823 -4.83 -19.53 32.60
N LYS A 824 -3.63 -19.67 33.18
CA LYS A 824 -2.40 -20.05 32.48
C LYS A 824 -2.56 -21.39 31.78
N ARG A 825 -3.13 -22.39 32.46
CA ARG A 825 -3.40 -23.71 31.89
C ARG A 825 -4.42 -23.63 30.75
N LYS A 826 -5.44 -22.78 30.86
CA LYS A 826 -6.42 -22.51 29.80
C LYS A 826 -5.77 -21.80 28.60
N LEU A 827 -4.85 -20.87 28.84
CA LEU A 827 -4.10 -20.14 27.81
C LEU A 827 -3.09 -21.06 27.09
N GLU A 828 -2.41 -21.92 27.84
CA GLU A 828 -1.51 -22.96 27.32
C GLU A 828 -2.29 -23.99 26.49
N GLU A 829 -3.46 -24.44 26.98
CA GLU A 829 -4.37 -25.31 26.21
C GLU A 829 -4.87 -24.63 24.93
N GLN A 830 -5.21 -23.34 24.98
CA GLN A 830 -5.61 -22.57 23.80
C GLN A 830 -4.44 -22.41 22.81
N ASN A 831 -3.24 -22.14 23.30
CA ASN A 831 -2.03 -21.99 22.49
C ASN A 831 -1.57 -23.32 21.89
N GLU A 832 -1.67 -24.42 22.63
CA GLU A 832 -1.44 -25.78 22.12
C GLU A 832 -2.51 -26.20 21.13
N ALA A 833 -3.79 -25.92 21.39
CA ALA A 833 -4.88 -26.19 20.45
C ALA A 833 -4.68 -25.40 19.15
N LYS A 834 -4.23 -24.15 19.24
CA LYS A 834 -3.87 -23.31 18.08
C LYS A 834 -2.66 -23.87 17.33
N LYS A 835 -1.61 -24.32 18.03
CA LYS A 835 -0.44 -24.99 17.43
C LYS A 835 -0.79 -26.35 16.80
N LYS A 836 -1.67 -27.15 17.42
CA LYS A 836 -2.19 -28.42 16.87
C LYS A 836 -3.02 -28.17 15.62
N ARG A 837 -3.95 -27.20 15.64
CA ARG A 837 -4.70 -26.77 14.43
C ARG A 837 -3.77 -26.36 13.31
N LEU A 838 -2.74 -25.56 13.60
CA LEU A 838 -1.75 -25.13 12.61
C LEU A 838 -0.89 -26.29 12.07
N LYS A 839 -0.58 -27.30 12.91
CA LYS A 839 0.13 -28.52 12.50
C LYS A 839 -0.75 -29.46 11.69
N GLU A 840 -2.01 -29.65 12.08
CA GLU A 840 -3.01 -30.45 11.36
C GLU A 840 -3.33 -29.85 10.00
N GLU A 841 -3.53 -28.53 9.93
CA GLU A 841 -3.67 -27.82 8.64
C GLU A 841 -2.43 -27.99 7.75
N LYS A 842 -1.22 -28.04 8.33
CA LYS A 842 0.01 -28.35 7.57
C LYS A 842 0.08 -29.81 7.13
N LYS A 843 -0.38 -30.76 7.95
CA LYS A 843 -0.41 -32.20 7.66
C LYS A 843 -1.48 -32.56 6.63
N GLU A 844 -2.66 -31.97 6.71
CA GLU A 844 -3.71 -32.09 5.70
C GLU A 844 -3.27 -31.49 4.36
N LYS A 845 -2.60 -30.34 4.38
CA LYS A 845 -1.99 -29.75 3.17
C LYS A 845 -0.89 -30.65 2.57
N ALA A 846 -0.18 -31.43 3.39
CA ALA A 846 0.81 -32.40 2.93
C ALA A 846 0.17 -33.69 2.38
N LYS A 847 -0.87 -34.23 3.04
CA LYS A 847 -1.64 -35.39 2.56
C LYS A 847 -2.42 -35.10 1.28
N ALA A 848 -2.99 -33.90 1.15
CA ALA A 848 -3.66 -33.45 -0.06
C ALA A 848 -2.71 -33.30 -1.26
N LYS A 849 -1.40 -33.16 -1.01
CA LYS A 849 -0.36 -33.16 -2.05
C LYS A 849 0.15 -34.56 -2.45
N ALA A 850 -0.20 -35.60 -1.71
CA ALA A 850 0.32 -36.96 -1.89
C ALA A 850 -0.68 -37.97 -2.49
N LYS A 851 -1.93 -37.56 -2.80
CA LYS A 851 -2.89 -38.44 -3.49
C LYS A 851 -2.62 -38.45 -5.00
N PRO A 852 -2.43 -39.62 -5.64
CA PRO A 852 -2.36 -39.71 -7.09
C PRO A 852 -3.75 -39.46 -7.69
N ARG A 853 -3.80 -38.66 -8.76
CA ARG A 853 -5.00 -38.46 -9.57
C ARG A 853 -5.29 -39.76 -10.34
N GLY A 854 -6.30 -40.51 -9.89
CA GLY A 854 -6.91 -41.61 -10.63
C GLY A 854 -8.35 -41.28 -10.98
N THR A 855 -8.61 -41.18 -12.28
CA THR A 855 -9.87 -41.43 -13.03
C THR A 855 -11.21 -41.30 -12.31
N ALA A 856 -11.93 -40.21 -12.61
CA ALA A 856 -13.29 -40.21 -13.17
C ALA A 856 -13.55 -38.83 -13.80
#